data_AF-A0AAV6GPC0-F1
#
_entry.id   AF-A0AAV6GPC0-F1
#
_cell.length_a   1.000
_cell.length_b   1.000
_cell.length_c   1.000
_cell.angle_alpha   90.00
_cell.angle_beta   90.00
_cell.angle_gamma   90.00
#
_symmetry.space_group_name_H-M   'P 1'
#
loop_
_entity.id
_entity.type
_entity.pdbx_description
1 polymer ?
#
loop_
_entity_poly.entity_id
_entity_poly.type
_entity_poly.pdbx_seq_one_letter_code
_entity_poly.pdbx_strand_id
1 'polypeptide(L)'
;MATGAGWQQYYSPAGNSSTGAGKYNSGHPSSMPFQSGIAMEYTQDLHLKMSKKIAQLTKVIYALNTKNDEHEAAIQTLKEAHEEEVQQILSETREKIMQYKSKISDEIDLKRRIQSLEESMELHERMKRQALSEFETYRQRVEDMQLCTEAQHTQRVVSMSREVEEMRRNFEEKLRTFSQAQTQFEQEKRQALEELRASHRQEVQDMLRSHQSQNQNYSKDQEKLGQLHKAEVEALSERVDDLKQDKKRLVDEYEAKLNKAQAFYERELEAMKRTQQLTAENLMAWKKTEAELRREFQTQEAALQKTLGKLRAELTRVQEEARDNREKSHKLQASLVSAESTVKELHKQLDEVTQNSEIIAIRQKEGETELEATRDRVQQQATEILLKASQIGSLQATQMTHEAAIRDLESEKCRLKDKVQRLDEEREALQNKSHALEDRQKNQIVNLEKALREEKQSYEKEMMNMRAKYEEDAAHFKESQSRALEEISKKHRATLESTQSTAEKEKNRLLAEMEQKFEQERQALEEQKNCLREQLDSIRQELSTKLEMANCEVSRLQEMVREGEQGLGSAAGQISSLQEAQDKLLEELDATRARLRETSNLLTALQGEMETQKQQHEAKLISTREEEKLKMDKMALELELKWTETLSIVVLHSPMALLLN
;
A
#
# COMPACT_ATOMS: atom_id res chain seq x y z
N MET A 1 7.31 -77.37 -77.90
CA MET A 1 6.02 -77.84 -78.44
C MET A 1 5.75 -76.97 -79.67
N ALA A 2 5.97 -77.50 -80.87
CA ALA A 2 4.96 -78.13 -81.74
C ALA A 2 4.12 -77.07 -82.50
N THR A 3 3.94 -77.08 -83.83
CA THR A 3 4.38 -78.05 -84.87
C THR A 3 4.26 -77.44 -86.28
N GLY A 4 5.20 -77.78 -87.18
CA GLY A 4 4.95 -78.17 -88.59
C GLY A 4 4.67 -77.08 -89.65
N ALA A 5 5.02 -77.26 -90.94
CA ALA A 5 5.81 -78.32 -91.57
C ALA A 5 6.36 -77.91 -92.97
N GLY A 6 7.54 -78.41 -93.32
CA GLY A 6 7.91 -78.88 -94.67
C GLY A 6 8.45 -77.85 -95.69
N TRP A 7 9.36 -78.17 -96.62
CA TRP A 7 10.12 -79.40 -96.92
C TRP A 7 11.52 -79.05 -97.52
N GLN A 8 12.51 -79.94 -97.39
CA GLN A 8 13.84 -79.86 -98.04
C GLN A 8 13.73 -80.27 -99.53
N GLN A 9 14.38 -79.60 -100.49
CA GLN A 9 15.79 -79.69 -100.91
C GLN A 9 16.24 -81.10 -101.33
N TYR A 10 16.88 -81.24 -102.52
CA TYR A 10 18.09 -82.07 -102.74
C TYR A 10 18.73 -81.84 -104.14
N TYR A 11 20.04 -81.55 -104.13
CA TYR A 11 21.08 -81.82 -105.15
C TYR A 11 21.25 -81.00 -106.46
N SER A 12 22.50 -81.07 -106.94
CA SER A 12 23.23 -80.31 -107.98
C SER A 12 24.45 -81.19 -108.42
N PRO A 13 25.42 -80.76 -109.26
CA PRO A 13 25.38 -80.13 -110.60
C PRO A 13 26.36 -80.82 -111.62
N ALA A 14 26.65 -80.13 -112.75
CA ALA A 14 27.72 -80.39 -113.76
C ALA A 14 27.54 -81.62 -114.71
N GLY A 15 28.16 -81.70 -115.90
CA GLY A 15 29.03 -80.78 -116.67
C GLY A 15 29.49 -81.41 -118.01
N ASN A 16 29.87 -80.59 -119.01
CA ASN A 16 30.25 -80.93 -120.41
C ASN A 16 31.18 -82.15 -120.68
N SER A 17 31.03 -82.82 -121.84
CA SER A 17 32.02 -82.81 -122.99
C SER A 17 32.02 -84.04 -123.94
N SER A 18 31.81 -83.78 -125.24
CA SER A 18 32.41 -84.36 -126.49
C SER A 18 32.85 -85.84 -126.69
N THR A 19 32.86 -86.24 -127.99
CA THR A 19 33.42 -87.46 -128.65
C THR A 19 32.55 -88.74 -128.59
N GLY A 20 32.52 -89.64 -129.59
CA GLY A 20 33.04 -89.61 -130.98
C GLY A 20 33.15 -91.00 -131.65
N ALA A 21 32.96 -91.06 -132.99
CA ALA A 21 33.33 -92.14 -133.95
C ALA A 21 32.45 -93.42 -134.16
N GLY A 22 32.34 -93.85 -135.45
CA GLY A 22 31.81 -95.16 -135.91
C GLY A 22 30.77 -95.11 -137.06
N LYS A 23 31.08 -94.86 -138.36
CA LYS A 23 31.58 -95.80 -139.41
C LYS A 23 30.70 -97.08 -139.59
N TYR A 24 30.23 -97.53 -140.77
CA TYR A 24 30.73 -97.49 -142.17
C TYR A 24 29.62 -97.69 -143.25
N ASN A 25 29.90 -97.24 -144.50
CA ASN A 25 29.52 -97.82 -145.83
C ASN A 25 28.05 -98.17 -146.20
N SER A 26 27.63 -98.23 -147.48
CA SER A 26 28.17 -97.76 -148.78
C SER A 26 27.15 -98.00 -149.91
N GLY A 27 27.20 -97.22 -150.99
CA GLY A 27 26.93 -97.75 -152.34
C GLY A 27 25.50 -97.68 -152.92
N HIS A 28 25.34 -96.75 -153.87
CA HIS A 28 24.61 -96.85 -155.15
C HIS A 28 24.50 -98.26 -155.80
N PRO A 29 23.71 -98.46 -156.89
CA PRO A 29 22.60 -97.63 -157.44
C PRO A 29 21.36 -98.42 -157.96
N SER A 30 20.33 -97.67 -158.37
CA SER A 30 19.34 -97.94 -159.46
C SER A 30 19.05 -99.37 -159.96
N SER A 31 17.76 -99.72 -160.11
CA SER A 31 17.08 -99.73 -161.43
C SER A 31 15.72 -100.47 -161.44
N MET A 32 14.81 -99.98 -162.29
CA MET A 32 13.60 -100.61 -162.81
C MET A 32 13.21 -99.82 -164.08
N PRO A 33 12.53 -100.37 -165.11
CA PRO A 33 12.27 -101.79 -165.39
C PRO A 33 12.38 -102.19 -166.90
N PHE A 34 11.90 -103.41 -167.22
CA PHE A 34 11.30 -103.85 -168.51
C PHE A 34 12.14 -104.29 -169.73
N GLN A 35 12.16 -105.62 -169.92
CA GLN A 35 11.68 -106.42 -171.07
C GLN A 35 11.98 -106.09 -172.57
N SER A 36 12.35 -107.17 -173.28
CA SER A 36 12.05 -107.51 -174.71
C SER A 36 12.83 -106.86 -175.87
N GLY A 37 13.27 -107.70 -176.82
CA GLY A 37 13.23 -107.36 -178.26
C GLY A 37 14.50 -107.50 -179.10
N ILE A 38 14.71 -108.70 -179.66
CA ILE A 38 15.28 -109.06 -180.97
C ILE A 38 16.10 -107.99 -181.77
N ALA A 39 17.35 -108.39 -182.05
CA ALA A 39 18.21 -108.12 -183.23
C ALA A 39 17.99 -106.87 -184.12
N MET A 40 19.05 -106.06 -184.23
CA MET A 40 19.29 -105.19 -185.40
C MET A 40 20.37 -105.79 -186.30
N GLU A 41 20.00 -106.05 -187.55
CA GLU A 41 20.78 -105.51 -188.68
C GLU A 41 20.03 -104.26 -189.14
N TYR A 42 20.65 -103.08 -188.96
CA TYR A 42 20.05 -101.76 -189.14
C TYR A 42 21.15 -100.73 -189.41
N THR A 43 20.84 -99.66 -190.14
CA THR A 43 21.85 -98.83 -190.79
C THR A 43 22.37 -97.64 -189.95
N GLN A 44 23.61 -97.25 -190.23
CA GLN A 44 24.49 -96.40 -189.41
C GLN A 44 24.03 -94.94 -189.18
N ASP A 45 23.05 -94.44 -189.94
CA ASP A 45 22.61 -93.03 -189.90
C ASP A 45 21.72 -92.69 -188.67
N LEU A 46 21.02 -93.66 -188.08
CA LEU A 46 20.17 -93.41 -186.91
C LEU A 46 20.99 -93.16 -185.63
N HIS A 47 22.10 -93.88 -185.46
CA HIS A 47 22.94 -93.80 -184.26
C HIS A 47 23.46 -92.39 -184.02
N LEU A 48 23.85 -91.67 -185.09
CA LEU A 48 24.34 -90.29 -185.02
C LEU A 48 23.25 -89.30 -184.55
N LYS A 49 22.00 -89.53 -184.99
CA LYS A 49 20.83 -88.72 -184.61
C LYS A 49 20.45 -88.95 -183.13
N MET A 50 20.52 -90.20 -182.64
CA MET A 50 20.37 -90.49 -181.21
C MET A 50 21.46 -89.83 -180.37
N SER A 51 22.74 -89.96 -180.76
CA SER A 51 23.86 -89.36 -180.00
C SER A 51 23.75 -87.84 -179.88
N LYS A 52 23.32 -87.14 -180.94
CA LYS A 52 23.03 -85.69 -180.86
C LYS A 52 21.88 -85.38 -179.90
N LYS A 53 20.82 -86.20 -179.90
CA LYS A 53 19.68 -86.05 -178.96
C LYS A 53 20.12 -86.27 -177.51
N ILE A 54 20.93 -87.29 -177.24
CA ILE A 54 21.51 -87.58 -175.93
C ILE A 54 22.37 -86.39 -175.47
N ALA A 55 23.33 -85.93 -176.26
CA ALA A 55 24.19 -84.80 -175.89
C ALA A 55 23.38 -83.51 -175.61
N GLN A 56 22.31 -83.26 -176.39
CA GLN A 56 21.44 -82.12 -176.19
C GLN A 56 20.59 -82.25 -174.92
N LEU A 57 20.10 -83.45 -174.58
CA LEU A 57 19.47 -83.76 -173.30
C LEU A 57 20.45 -83.60 -172.13
N THR A 58 21.67 -84.13 -172.22
CA THR A 58 22.70 -83.99 -171.18
C THR A 58 23.01 -82.52 -170.89
N LYS A 59 23.11 -81.67 -171.93
CA LYS A 59 23.34 -80.23 -171.75
C LYS A 59 22.17 -79.53 -171.06
N VAL A 60 20.93 -79.93 -171.34
CA VAL A 60 19.73 -79.41 -170.67
C VAL A 60 19.65 -79.90 -169.22
N ILE A 61 19.95 -81.17 -168.95
CA ILE A 61 19.99 -81.73 -167.59
C ILE A 61 21.04 -81.00 -166.75
N TYR A 62 22.25 -80.78 -167.28
CA TYR A 62 23.29 -80.05 -166.56
C TYR A 62 22.89 -78.60 -166.25
N ALA A 63 22.30 -77.89 -167.21
CA ALA A 63 21.80 -76.53 -167.00
C ALA A 63 20.64 -76.47 -165.99
N LEU A 64 19.74 -77.46 -165.99
CA LEU A 64 18.67 -77.57 -164.99
C LEU A 64 19.22 -77.88 -163.59
N ASN A 65 20.16 -78.82 -163.47
CA ASN A 65 20.77 -79.16 -162.19
C ASN A 65 21.58 -77.98 -161.64
N THR A 66 22.43 -77.33 -162.44
CA THR A 66 23.18 -76.15 -161.99
C THR A 66 22.24 -75.05 -161.50
N LYS A 67 21.12 -74.81 -162.20
CA LYS A 67 20.12 -73.85 -161.76
C LYS A 67 19.37 -74.30 -160.51
N ASN A 68 19.17 -75.61 -160.31
CA ASN A 68 18.60 -76.15 -159.08
C ASN A 68 19.57 -75.99 -157.90
N ASP A 69 20.86 -76.27 -158.10
CA ASP A 69 21.93 -76.07 -157.11
C ASP A 69 22.04 -74.57 -156.73
N GLU A 70 21.97 -73.66 -157.71
CA GLU A 70 21.89 -72.21 -157.48
C GLU A 70 20.63 -71.81 -156.68
N HIS A 71 19.48 -72.41 -156.96
CA HIS A 71 18.24 -72.18 -156.22
C HIS A 71 18.32 -72.74 -154.78
N GLU A 72 18.91 -73.92 -154.58
CA GLU A 72 19.14 -74.50 -153.25
C GLU A 72 20.12 -73.65 -152.43
N ALA A 73 21.20 -73.15 -153.03
CA ALA A 73 22.13 -72.22 -152.39
C ALA A 73 21.47 -70.88 -152.02
N ALA A 74 20.65 -70.30 -152.90
CA ALA A 74 19.91 -69.08 -152.62
C ALA A 74 18.87 -69.26 -151.50
N ILE A 75 18.18 -70.41 -151.48
CA ILE A 75 17.26 -70.79 -150.38
C ILE A 75 18.03 -70.97 -149.07
N GLN A 76 19.22 -71.57 -149.11
CA GLN A 76 20.04 -71.77 -147.92
C GLN A 76 20.55 -70.44 -147.34
N THR A 77 21.05 -69.53 -148.18
CA THR A 77 21.47 -68.18 -147.76
C THR A 77 20.30 -67.39 -147.16
N LEU A 78 19.09 -67.51 -147.73
CA LEU A 78 17.90 -66.85 -147.19
C LEU A 78 17.47 -67.42 -145.82
N LYS A 79 17.61 -68.74 -145.62
CA LYS A 79 17.37 -69.36 -144.30
C LYS A 79 18.37 -68.86 -143.26
N GLU A 80 19.65 -68.81 -143.62
CA GLU A 80 20.73 -68.34 -142.74
C GLU A 80 20.52 -66.88 -142.34
N ALA A 81 20.24 -65.98 -143.29
CA ALA A 81 19.94 -64.58 -143.00
C ALA A 81 18.68 -64.41 -142.12
N HIS A 82 17.62 -65.18 -142.36
CA HIS A 82 16.42 -65.14 -141.52
C HIS A 82 16.68 -65.73 -140.11
N GLU A 83 17.53 -66.75 -140.00
CA GLU A 83 17.93 -67.30 -138.70
C GLU A 83 18.81 -66.32 -137.92
N GLU A 84 19.70 -65.57 -138.59
CA GLU A 84 20.44 -64.45 -138.01
C GLU A 84 19.52 -63.32 -137.53
N GLU A 85 18.55 -62.87 -138.34
CA GLU A 85 17.55 -61.86 -137.93
C GLU A 85 16.74 -62.33 -136.71
N VAL A 86 16.31 -63.59 -136.68
CA VAL A 86 15.60 -64.19 -135.53
C VAL A 86 16.49 -64.21 -134.28
N GLN A 87 17.77 -64.59 -134.39
CA GLN A 87 18.70 -64.55 -133.25
C GLN A 87 18.96 -63.12 -132.77
N GLN A 88 19.10 -62.15 -133.68
CA GLN A 88 19.28 -60.74 -133.32
C GLN A 88 18.06 -60.21 -132.56
N ILE A 89 16.84 -60.40 -133.10
CA ILE A 89 15.59 -59.99 -132.44
C ILE A 89 15.47 -60.63 -131.05
N LEU A 90 15.81 -61.92 -130.90
CA LEU A 90 15.81 -62.60 -129.61
C LEU A 90 16.85 -62.01 -128.64
N SER A 91 18.04 -61.63 -129.12
CA SER A 91 19.08 -61.00 -128.30
C SER A 91 18.69 -59.61 -127.80
N GLU A 92 18.20 -58.74 -128.69
CA GLU A 92 17.71 -57.40 -128.32
C GLU A 92 16.51 -57.46 -127.38
N THR A 93 15.62 -58.45 -127.57
CA THR A 93 14.47 -58.68 -126.68
C THR A 93 14.93 -59.12 -125.30
N ARG A 94 15.91 -60.03 -125.19
CA ARG A 94 16.51 -60.42 -123.91
C ARG A 94 17.19 -59.24 -123.21
N GLU A 95 17.93 -58.42 -123.94
CA GLU A 95 18.60 -57.25 -123.37
C GLU A 95 17.59 -56.23 -122.85
N LYS A 96 16.56 -55.88 -123.63
CA LYS A 96 15.46 -54.99 -123.20
C LYS A 96 14.78 -55.54 -121.94
N ILE A 97 14.52 -56.86 -121.86
CA ILE A 97 13.97 -57.50 -120.65
C ILE A 97 14.93 -57.36 -119.45
N MET A 98 16.24 -57.52 -119.63
CA MET A 98 17.21 -57.30 -118.55
C MET A 98 17.26 -55.84 -118.09
N GLN A 99 17.26 -54.88 -119.02
CA GLN A 99 17.20 -53.45 -118.70
C GLN A 99 15.93 -53.07 -117.94
N TYR A 100 14.76 -53.60 -118.34
CA TYR A 100 13.51 -53.39 -117.60
C TYR A 100 13.54 -54.05 -116.21
N LYS A 101 14.10 -55.26 -116.07
CA LYS A 101 14.29 -55.90 -114.75
C LYS A 101 15.19 -55.09 -113.83
N SER A 102 16.29 -54.53 -114.34
CA SER A 102 17.16 -53.62 -113.56
C SER A 102 16.38 -52.41 -113.07
N LYS A 103 15.72 -51.68 -113.99
CA LYS A 103 14.92 -50.50 -113.66
C LYS A 103 13.82 -50.78 -112.63
N ILE A 104 13.16 -51.94 -112.72
CA ILE A 104 12.16 -52.38 -111.73
C ILE A 104 12.82 -52.65 -110.36
N SER A 105 14.01 -53.26 -110.31
CA SER A 105 14.77 -53.44 -109.07
C SER A 105 15.15 -52.09 -108.44
N ASP A 106 15.69 -51.19 -109.25
CA ASP A 106 16.09 -49.84 -108.82
C ASP A 106 14.87 -49.05 -108.29
N GLU A 107 13.71 -49.15 -108.95
CA GLU A 107 12.46 -48.52 -108.50
C GLU A 107 11.94 -49.12 -107.18
N ILE A 108 12.06 -50.44 -106.98
CA ILE A 108 11.69 -51.12 -105.73
C ILE A 108 12.63 -50.68 -104.59
N ASP A 109 13.93 -50.58 -104.83
CA ASP A 109 14.90 -50.15 -103.82
C ASP A 109 14.75 -48.66 -103.48
N LEU A 110 14.45 -47.81 -104.47
CA LEU A 110 14.08 -46.41 -104.25
C LEU A 110 12.80 -46.29 -103.40
N LYS A 111 11.75 -47.06 -103.70
CA LYS A 111 10.52 -47.11 -102.89
C LYS A 111 10.81 -47.53 -101.44
N ARG A 112 11.63 -48.57 -101.25
CA ARG A 112 12.04 -49.02 -99.91
C ARG A 112 12.85 -47.97 -99.16
N ARG A 113 13.68 -47.18 -99.87
CA ARG A 113 14.44 -46.08 -99.28
C ARG A 113 13.57 -44.88 -98.92
N ILE A 114 12.60 -44.51 -99.76
CA ILE A 114 11.62 -43.46 -99.47
C ILE A 114 10.82 -43.82 -98.22
N GLN A 115 10.25 -45.03 -98.16
CA GLN A 115 9.50 -45.50 -96.99
C GLN A 115 10.34 -45.43 -95.69
N SER A 116 11.60 -45.88 -95.72
CA SER A 116 12.50 -45.79 -94.57
C SER A 116 12.79 -44.35 -94.13
N LEU A 117 12.84 -43.39 -95.06
CA LEU A 117 13.02 -41.97 -94.76
C LEU A 117 11.73 -41.35 -94.19
N GLU A 118 10.57 -41.72 -94.73
CA GLU A 118 9.24 -41.31 -94.24
C GLU A 118 9.02 -41.81 -92.80
N GLU A 119 9.27 -43.09 -92.53
CA GLU A 119 9.19 -43.69 -91.18
C GLU A 119 10.14 -43.00 -90.18
N SER A 120 11.37 -42.68 -90.61
CA SER A 120 12.34 -41.95 -89.78
C SER A 120 11.94 -40.49 -89.55
N MET A 121 11.34 -39.82 -90.53
CA MET A 121 10.81 -38.46 -90.39
C MET A 121 9.62 -38.44 -89.44
N GLU A 122 8.68 -39.38 -89.57
CA GLU A 122 7.55 -39.50 -88.65
C GLU A 122 8.01 -39.75 -87.22
N LEU A 123 9.00 -40.64 -87.01
CA LEU A 123 9.56 -40.89 -85.68
C LEU A 123 10.17 -39.62 -85.08
N HIS A 124 10.98 -38.89 -85.85
CA HIS A 124 11.57 -37.62 -85.40
C HIS A 124 10.50 -36.56 -85.08
N GLU A 125 9.46 -36.44 -85.90
CA GLU A 125 8.33 -35.54 -85.64
C GLU A 125 7.53 -35.94 -84.39
N ARG A 126 7.32 -37.24 -84.13
CA ARG A 126 6.72 -37.73 -82.89
C ARG A 126 7.60 -37.41 -81.68
N MET A 127 8.91 -37.67 -81.74
CA MET A 127 9.86 -37.33 -80.67
C MET A 127 9.90 -35.83 -80.38
N LYS A 128 9.88 -34.99 -81.42
CA LYS A 128 9.82 -33.53 -81.29
C LYS A 128 8.52 -33.07 -80.61
N ARG A 129 7.36 -33.62 -80.98
CA ARG A 129 6.08 -33.31 -80.33
C ARG A 129 6.06 -33.77 -78.87
N GLN A 130 6.60 -34.96 -78.58
CA GLN A 130 6.75 -35.46 -77.22
C GLN A 130 7.63 -34.53 -76.38
N ALA A 131 8.82 -34.16 -76.87
CA ALA A 131 9.74 -33.26 -76.18
C ALA A 131 9.13 -31.87 -75.93
N LEU A 132 8.35 -31.33 -76.88
CA LEU A 132 7.62 -30.08 -76.69
C LEU A 132 6.53 -30.19 -75.61
N SER A 133 5.77 -31.28 -75.59
CA SER A 133 4.75 -31.53 -74.56
C SER A 133 5.37 -31.75 -73.16
N GLU A 134 6.50 -32.47 -73.08
CA GLU A 134 7.28 -32.63 -71.85
C GLU A 134 7.83 -31.28 -71.36
N PHE A 135 8.28 -30.41 -72.27
CA PHE A 135 8.72 -29.05 -71.95
C PHE A 135 7.56 -28.17 -71.47
N GLU A 136 6.39 -28.20 -72.12
CA GLU A 136 5.20 -27.45 -71.71
C GLU A 136 4.70 -27.90 -70.34
N THR A 137 4.65 -29.21 -70.06
CA THR A 137 4.28 -29.74 -68.74
C THR A 137 5.34 -29.51 -67.66
N TYR A 138 6.62 -29.37 -68.03
CA TYR A 138 7.65 -28.90 -67.10
C TYR A 138 7.46 -27.41 -66.78
N ARG A 139 7.27 -26.57 -67.80
CA ARG A 139 7.02 -25.13 -67.64
C ARG A 139 5.81 -24.87 -66.75
N GLN A 140 4.69 -25.55 -67.00
CA GLN A 140 3.48 -25.42 -66.18
C GLN A 140 3.74 -25.81 -64.72
N ARG A 141 4.47 -26.91 -64.47
CA ARG A 141 4.84 -27.31 -63.09
C ARG A 141 5.73 -26.29 -62.38
N VAL A 142 6.61 -25.60 -63.11
CA VAL A 142 7.44 -24.51 -62.55
C VAL A 142 6.57 -23.30 -62.24
N GLU A 143 5.68 -22.90 -63.14
CA GLU A 143 4.72 -21.80 -62.93
C GLU A 143 3.79 -22.07 -61.72
N ASP A 144 3.21 -23.27 -61.64
CA ASP A 144 2.34 -23.70 -60.54
C ASP A 144 3.09 -23.75 -59.20
N MET A 145 4.34 -24.26 -59.20
CA MET A 145 5.19 -24.29 -58.01
C MET A 145 5.58 -22.89 -57.57
N GLN A 146 5.92 -21.99 -58.50
CA GLN A 146 6.20 -20.59 -58.20
C GLN A 146 4.97 -19.91 -57.59
N LEU A 147 3.80 -20.01 -58.21
CA LEU A 147 2.54 -19.49 -57.68
C LEU A 147 2.23 -20.03 -56.27
N CYS A 148 2.43 -21.33 -56.03
CA CYS A 148 2.28 -21.91 -54.70
C CYS A 148 3.25 -21.29 -53.68
N THR A 149 4.52 -21.09 -54.03
CA THR A 149 5.49 -20.46 -53.12
C THR A 149 5.16 -18.98 -52.86
N GLU A 150 4.81 -18.20 -53.89
CA GLU A 150 4.41 -16.80 -53.77
C GLU A 150 3.14 -16.64 -52.93
N ALA A 151 2.15 -17.53 -53.11
CA ALA A 151 0.96 -17.58 -52.27
C ALA A 151 1.29 -17.89 -50.81
N GLN A 152 2.16 -18.88 -50.54
CA GLN A 152 2.61 -19.18 -49.17
C GLN A 152 3.39 -18.03 -48.53
N HIS A 153 4.28 -17.36 -49.27
CA HIS A 153 5.00 -16.19 -48.78
C HIS A 153 4.04 -15.05 -48.44
N THR A 154 3.09 -14.75 -49.34
CA THR A 154 2.04 -13.75 -49.12
C THR A 154 1.19 -14.10 -47.90
N GLN A 155 0.77 -15.37 -47.77
CA GLN A 155 -0.02 -15.85 -46.62
C GLN A 155 0.75 -15.70 -45.29
N ARG A 156 2.04 -16.04 -45.25
CA ARG A 156 2.89 -15.84 -44.05
C ARG A 156 3.00 -14.36 -43.68
N VAL A 157 3.22 -13.48 -44.66
CA VAL A 157 3.26 -12.02 -44.43
C VAL A 157 1.92 -11.49 -43.92
N VAL A 158 0.79 -11.97 -44.46
CA VAL A 158 -0.56 -11.59 -44.01
C VAL A 158 -0.85 -12.10 -42.59
N SER A 159 -0.44 -13.33 -42.24
CA SER A 159 -0.56 -13.86 -40.87
C SER A 159 0.22 -13.01 -39.88
N MET A 160 1.52 -12.80 -40.12
CA MET A 160 2.37 -11.97 -39.26
C MET A 160 1.84 -10.54 -39.14
N SER A 161 1.34 -9.94 -40.23
CA SER A 161 0.76 -8.60 -40.21
C SER A 161 -0.50 -8.54 -39.33
N ARG A 162 -1.35 -9.59 -39.39
CA ARG A 162 -2.53 -9.72 -38.54
C ARG A 162 -2.16 -9.89 -37.07
N GLU A 163 -1.18 -10.73 -36.77
CA GLU A 163 -0.68 -10.97 -35.41
C GLU A 163 -0.08 -9.69 -34.80
N VAL A 164 0.66 -8.90 -35.59
CA VAL A 164 1.20 -7.59 -35.17
C VAL A 164 0.08 -6.59 -34.90
N GLU A 165 -0.92 -6.50 -35.77
CA GLU A 165 -2.03 -5.56 -35.57
C GLU A 165 -2.94 -5.98 -34.39
N GLU A 166 -3.09 -7.29 -34.14
CA GLU A 166 -3.78 -7.82 -32.97
C GLU A 166 -3.02 -7.56 -31.66
N MET A 167 -1.69 -7.74 -31.65
CA MET A 167 -0.84 -7.32 -30.53
C MET A 167 -0.95 -5.81 -30.29
N ARG A 168 -0.89 -4.98 -31.33
CA ARG A 168 -1.05 -3.53 -31.22
C ARG A 168 -2.41 -3.16 -30.66
N ARG A 169 -3.50 -3.77 -31.14
CA ARG A 169 -4.86 -3.57 -30.60
C ARG A 169 -4.93 -3.93 -29.11
N ASN A 170 -4.31 -5.03 -28.70
CA ASN A 170 -4.26 -5.45 -27.30
C ASN A 170 -3.44 -4.48 -26.43
N PHE A 171 -2.38 -3.86 -26.97
CA PHE A 171 -1.65 -2.79 -26.26
C PHE A 171 -2.47 -1.49 -26.17
N GLU A 172 -3.16 -1.08 -27.24
CA GLU A 172 -4.07 0.08 -27.23
C GLU A 172 -5.23 -0.12 -26.23
N GLU A 173 -5.79 -1.33 -26.15
CA GLU A 173 -6.84 -1.69 -25.21
C GLU A 173 -6.33 -1.71 -23.75
N LYS A 174 -5.13 -2.24 -23.49
CA LYS A 174 -4.46 -2.14 -22.17
C LYS A 174 -4.13 -0.70 -21.78
N LEU A 175 -3.69 0.15 -22.70
CA LEU A 175 -3.47 1.57 -22.45
C LEU A 175 -4.79 2.29 -22.13
N ARG A 176 -5.88 1.94 -22.82
CA ARG A 176 -7.20 2.53 -22.55
C ARG A 176 -7.73 2.12 -21.18
N THR A 177 -7.64 0.85 -20.80
CA THR A 177 -8.08 0.38 -19.47
C THR A 177 -7.21 0.94 -18.36
N PHE A 178 -5.89 1.05 -18.56
CA PHE A 178 -5.00 1.73 -17.61
C PHE A 178 -5.35 3.22 -17.43
N SER A 179 -5.60 3.95 -18.52
CA SER A 179 -6.03 5.36 -18.48
C SER A 179 -7.38 5.53 -17.79
N GLN A 180 -8.33 4.62 -18.01
CA GLN A 180 -9.61 4.59 -17.31
C GLN A 180 -9.42 4.32 -15.81
N ALA A 181 -8.58 3.36 -15.42
CA ALA A 181 -8.26 3.09 -14.01
C ALA A 181 -7.55 4.29 -13.35
N GLN A 182 -6.63 4.97 -14.04
CA GLN A 182 -5.98 6.19 -13.54
C GLN A 182 -7.00 7.31 -13.29
N THR A 183 -7.91 7.55 -14.24
CA THR A 183 -8.93 8.60 -14.09
C THR A 183 -9.94 8.29 -12.98
N GLN A 184 -10.32 7.02 -12.80
CA GLN A 184 -11.12 6.55 -11.66
C GLN A 184 -10.39 6.77 -10.34
N PHE A 185 -9.14 6.34 -10.21
CA PHE A 185 -8.34 6.54 -9.00
C PHE A 185 -8.14 8.03 -8.67
N GLU A 186 -7.93 8.89 -9.67
CA GLU A 186 -7.88 10.33 -9.45
C GLU A 186 -9.23 10.91 -8.99
N GLN A 187 -10.35 10.39 -9.50
CA GLN A 187 -11.68 10.80 -9.09
C GLN A 187 -12.01 10.35 -7.66
N GLU A 188 -11.76 9.08 -7.31
CA GLU A 188 -11.91 8.53 -5.96
C GLU A 188 -11.03 9.31 -4.97
N LYS A 189 -9.78 9.60 -5.32
CA LYS A 189 -8.88 10.43 -4.51
C LYS A 189 -9.43 11.85 -4.30
N ARG A 190 -10.04 12.48 -5.32
CA ARG A 190 -10.68 13.80 -5.17
C ARG A 190 -11.90 13.70 -4.24
N GLN A 191 -12.76 12.69 -4.43
CA GLN A 191 -13.94 12.44 -3.59
C GLN A 191 -13.57 12.21 -2.12
N ALA A 192 -12.64 11.30 -1.83
CA ALA A 192 -12.17 11.04 -0.47
C ALA A 192 -11.56 12.30 0.21
N LEU A 193 -10.86 13.15 -0.55
CA LEU A 193 -10.36 14.43 -0.04
C LEU A 193 -11.49 15.45 0.21
N GLU A 194 -12.55 15.46 -0.60
CA GLU A 194 -13.71 16.33 -0.41
C GLU A 194 -14.59 15.86 0.76
N GLU A 195 -14.78 14.55 0.93
CA GLU A 195 -15.45 13.93 2.08
C GLU A 195 -14.69 14.22 3.37
N LEU A 196 -13.36 14.04 3.41
CA LEU A 196 -12.55 14.37 4.57
C LEU A 196 -12.62 15.86 4.92
N ARG A 197 -12.61 16.75 3.91
CA ARG A 197 -12.82 18.20 4.10
C ARG A 197 -14.24 18.52 4.56
N ALA A 198 -15.25 17.76 4.15
CA ALA A 198 -16.63 17.92 4.60
C ALA A 198 -16.78 17.47 6.07
N SER A 199 -16.25 16.29 6.42
CA SER A 199 -16.20 15.78 7.80
C SER A 199 -15.51 16.77 8.74
N HIS A 200 -14.31 17.24 8.38
CA HIS A 200 -13.58 18.24 9.18
C HIS A 200 -14.37 19.55 9.34
N ARG A 201 -15.02 20.04 8.27
CA ARG A 201 -15.88 21.24 8.38
C ARG A 201 -17.09 21.01 9.29
N GLN A 202 -17.66 19.80 9.27
CA GLN A 202 -18.78 19.42 10.15
C GLN A 202 -18.32 19.33 11.61
N GLU A 203 -17.21 18.65 11.89
CA GLU A 203 -16.58 18.57 13.22
C GLU A 203 -16.27 19.96 13.78
N VAL A 204 -15.70 20.86 12.98
CA VAL A 204 -15.44 22.25 13.40
C VAL A 204 -16.74 23.02 13.66
N GLN A 205 -17.79 22.83 12.86
CA GLN A 205 -19.10 23.45 13.13
C GLN A 205 -19.75 22.91 14.40
N ASP A 206 -19.66 21.60 14.65
CA ASP A 206 -20.27 20.99 15.83
C ASP A 206 -19.46 21.28 17.11
N MET A 207 -18.13 21.41 17.00
CA MET A 207 -17.27 21.99 18.05
C MET A 207 -17.66 23.44 18.35
N LEU A 208 -17.89 24.27 17.33
CA LEU A 208 -18.33 25.66 17.51
C LEU A 208 -19.73 25.74 18.14
N ARG A 209 -20.67 24.90 17.72
CA ARG A 209 -22.01 24.79 18.33
C ARG A 209 -21.96 24.27 19.76
N SER A 210 -21.13 23.27 20.03
CA SER A 210 -20.89 22.74 21.38
C SER A 210 -20.33 23.84 22.28
N HIS A 211 -19.28 24.55 21.84
CA HIS A 211 -18.71 25.68 22.58
C HIS A 211 -19.72 26.83 22.77
N GLN A 212 -20.51 27.18 21.74
CA GLN A 212 -21.57 28.19 21.88
C GLN A 212 -22.66 27.77 22.87
N SER A 213 -23.11 26.51 22.83
CA SER A 213 -24.11 25.99 23.77
C SER A 213 -23.57 25.86 25.20
N GLN A 214 -22.33 25.40 25.38
CA GLN A 214 -21.64 25.41 26.68
C GLN A 214 -21.49 26.83 27.22
N ASN A 215 -21.11 27.81 26.39
CA ASN A 215 -20.97 29.21 26.81
C ASN A 215 -22.33 29.83 27.16
N GLN A 216 -23.41 29.51 26.41
CA GLN A 216 -24.77 29.91 26.77
C GLN A 216 -25.24 29.27 28.09
N ASN A 217 -24.91 28.00 28.34
CA ASN A 217 -25.25 27.31 29.58
C ASN A 217 -24.46 27.90 30.76
N TYR A 218 -23.16 28.11 30.59
CA TYR A 218 -22.30 28.77 31.59
C TYR A 218 -22.80 30.18 31.91
N SER A 219 -23.17 30.97 30.90
CA SER A 219 -23.79 32.29 31.10
C SER A 219 -25.11 32.22 31.87
N LYS A 220 -25.98 31.24 31.57
CA LYS A 220 -27.25 31.05 32.30
C LYS A 220 -27.02 30.59 33.74
N ASP A 221 -26.06 29.72 33.98
CA ASP A 221 -25.76 29.21 35.32
C ASP A 221 -25.01 30.24 36.16
N GLN A 222 -24.16 31.07 35.55
CA GLN A 222 -23.59 32.27 36.16
C GLN A 222 -24.68 33.30 36.51
N GLU A 223 -25.67 33.50 35.64
CA GLU A 223 -26.82 34.37 35.92
C GLU A 223 -27.67 33.84 37.07
N LYS A 224 -28.02 32.54 37.08
CA LYS A 224 -28.74 31.90 38.20
C LYS A 224 -27.97 32.02 39.51
N LEU A 225 -26.65 31.79 39.50
CA LEU A 225 -25.81 31.93 40.69
C LEU A 225 -25.78 33.38 41.18
N GLY A 226 -25.72 34.35 40.26
CA GLY A 226 -25.86 35.78 40.58
C GLY A 226 -27.23 36.13 41.17
N GLN A 227 -28.32 35.54 40.66
CA GLN A 227 -29.67 35.70 41.19
C GLN A 227 -29.81 35.08 42.60
N LEU A 228 -29.22 33.90 42.83
CA LEU A 228 -29.20 33.25 44.15
C LEU A 228 -28.42 34.07 45.18
N HIS A 229 -27.18 34.50 44.85
CA HIS A 229 -26.42 35.38 45.73
C HIS A 229 -27.14 36.70 46.00
N LYS A 230 -27.80 37.28 45.00
CA LYS A 230 -28.60 38.50 45.17
C LYS A 230 -29.76 38.27 46.15
N ALA A 231 -30.52 37.19 45.97
CA ALA A 231 -31.62 36.84 46.87
C ALA A 231 -31.14 36.55 48.31
N GLU A 232 -29.98 35.90 48.47
CA GLU A 232 -29.36 35.66 49.78
C GLU A 232 -28.91 36.98 50.44
N VAL A 233 -28.30 37.89 49.68
CA VAL A 233 -27.93 39.23 50.18
C VAL A 233 -29.16 40.07 50.54
N GLU A 234 -30.23 40.00 49.75
CA GLU A 234 -31.51 40.67 50.04
C GLU A 234 -32.13 40.10 51.33
N ALA A 235 -32.23 38.78 51.47
CA ALA A 235 -32.75 38.13 52.68
C ALA A 235 -31.90 38.40 53.94
N LEU A 236 -30.57 38.44 53.81
CA LEU A 236 -29.67 38.84 54.90
C LEU A 236 -29.83 40.32 55.26
N SER A 237 -30.09 41.19 54.27
CA SER A 237 -30.32 42.62 54.50
C SER A 237 -31.64 42.86 55.23
N GLU A 238 -32.72 42.21 54.80
CA GLU A 238 -34.01 42.21 55.51
C GLU A 238 -33.84 41.71 56.94
N ARG A 239 -33.12 40.59 57.13
CA ARG A 239 -32.85 40.03 58.47
C ARG A 239 -32.05 40.97 59.37
N VAL A 240 -31.12 41.74 58.79
CA VAL A 240 -30.36 42.78 59.51
C VAL A 240 -31.26 43.97 59.87
N ASP A 241 -32.18 44.36 59.01
CA ASP A 241 -33.11 45.47 59.25
C ASP A 241 -34.20 45.11 60.28
N ASP A 242 -34.71 43.88 60.27
CA ASP A 242 -35.51 43.29 61.36
C ASP A 242 -34.79 43.41 62.70
N LEU A 243 -33.53 42.95 62.77
CA LEU A 243 -32.72 42.99 63.99
C LEU A 243 -32.41 44.42 64.45
N LYS A 244 -32.24 45.38 63.52
CA LYS A 244 -32.16 46.81 63.86
C LYS A 244 -33.47 47.33 64.44
N GLN A 245 -34.61 46.92 63.88
CA GLN A 245 -35.93 47.33 64.35
C GLN A 245 -36.23 46.77 65.74
N ASP A 246 -35.95 45.49 65.98
CA ASP A 246 -36.11 44.86 67.29
C ASP A 246 -35.14 45.41 68.33
N LYS A 247 -33.88 45.66 67.95
CA LYS A 247 -32.93 46.38 68.82
C LYS A 247 -33.48 47.76 69.20
N LYS A 248 -34.06 48.50 68.25
CA LYS A 248 -34.67 49.81 68.52
C LYS A 248 -35.86 49.68 69.48
N ARG A 249 -36.82 48.79 69.20
CA ARG A 249 -37.97 48.51 70.08
C ARG A 249 -37.50 48.20 71.50
N LEU A 250 -36.48 47.37 71.65
CA LEU A 250 -35.93 46.97 72.94
C LEU A 250 -35.27 48.15 73.68
N VAL A 251 -34.55 49.02 72.97
CA VAL A 251 -34.01 50.28 73.53
C VAL A 251 -35.15 51.20 73.97
N ASP A 252 -36.11 51.48 73.10
CA ASP A 252 -37.29 52.33 73.40
C ASP A 252 -38.05 51.79 74.64
N GLU A 253 -38.19 50.47 74.78
CA GLU A 253 -38.76 49.81 75.96
C GLU A 253 -37.93 49.98 77.24
N TYR A 254 -36.61 49.83 77.17
CA TYR A 254 -35.73 50.00 78.33
C TYR A 254 -35.63 51.46 78.76
N GLU A 255 -35.60 52.41 77.81
CA GLU A 255 -35.70 53.84 78.09
C GLU A 255 -37.05 54.17 78.75
N ALA A 256 -38.16 53.62 78.25
CA ALA A 256 -39.47 53.81 78.88
C ALA A 256 -39.55 53.20 80.30
N LYS A 257 -38.89 52.05 80.56
CA LYS A 257 -38.78 51.46 81.91
C LYS A 257 -37.91 52.33 82.82
N LEU A 258 -36.78 52.84 82.33
CA LEU A 258 -35.86 53.73 83.06
C LEU A 258 -36.54 55.05 83.43
N ASN A 259 -37.21 55.70 82.47
CA ASN A 259 -37.95 56.95 82.67
C ASN A 259 -39.08 56.78 83.70
N LYS A 260 -39.79 55.64 83.69
CA LYS A 260 -40.79 55.31 84.72
C LYS A 260 -40.18 55.15 86.11
N ALA A 261 -39.01 54.52 86.22
CA ALA A 261 -38.30 54.36 87.49
C ALA A 261 -37.74 55.70 88.00
N GLN A 262 -37.15 56.52 87.14
CA GLN A 262 -36.70 57.88 87.47
C GLN A 262 -37.87 58.73 87.97
N ALA A 263 -38.99 58.78 87.24
CA ALA A 263 -40.19 59.51 87.65
C ALA A 263 -40.88 58.93 88.90
N PHE A 264 -40.57 57.69 89.32
CA PHE A 264 -40.99 57.17 90.62
C PHE A 264 -40.10 57.74 91.73
N TYR A 265 -38.78 57.62 91.62
CA TYR A 265 -37.83 58.13 92.61
C TYR A 265 -37.88 59.66 92.75
N GLU A 266 -38.12 60.40 91.66
CA GLU A 266 -38.32 61.86 91.72
C GLU A 266 -39.57 62.23 92.52
N ARG A 267 -40.69 61.52 92.32
CA ARG A 267 -41.92 61.73 93.11
C ARG A 267 -41.73 61.36 94.59
N GLU A 268 -41.01 60.30 94.88
CA GLU A 268 -40.70 59.89 96.25
C GLU A 268 -39.76 60.89 96.94
N LEU A 269 -38.76 61.41 96.21
CA LEU A 269 -37.87 62.49 96.68
C LEU A 269 -38.64 63.80 96.88
N GLU A 270 -39.58 64.15 96.00
CA GLU A 270 -40.47 65.29 96.19
C GLU A 270 -41.40 65.11 97.39
N ALA A 271 -41.96 63.92 97.60
CA ALA A 271 -42.79 63.62 98.76
C ALA A 271 -41.98 63.78 100.06
N MET A 272 -40.76 63.23 100.11
CA MET A 272 -39.83 63.44 101.22
C MET A 272 -39.50 64.92 101.44
N LYS A 273 -39.21 65.69 100.38
CA LYS A 273 -38.99 67.14 100.47
C LYS A 273 -40.21 67.89 101.01
N ARG A 274 -41.43 67.57 100.55
CA ARG A 274 -42.69 68.15 101.05
C ARG A 274 -42.90 67.81 102.52
N THR A 275 -42.63 66.58 102.96
CA THR A 275 -42.71 66.17 104.37
C THR A 275 -41.65 66.86 105.24
N GLN A 276 -40.42 67.03 104.73
CA GLN A 276 -39.38 67.80 105.41
C GLN A 276 -39.74 69.29 105.52
N GLN A 277 -40.34 69.86 104.48
CA GLN A 277 -40.83 71.24 104.50
C GLN A 277 -41.98 71.41 105.50
N LEU A 278 -43.00 70.53 105.49
CA LEU A 278 -44.10 70.55 106.45
C LEU A 278 -43.63 70.39 107.90
N THR A 279 -42.64 69.54 108.16
CA THR A 279 -42.06 69.41 109.52
C THR A 279 -41.26 70.65 109.93
N ALA A 280 -40.56 71.30 109.00
CA ALA A 280 -39.89 72.58 109.26
C ALA A 280 -40.90 73.73 109.51
N GLU A 281 -41.97 73.81 108.72
CA GLU A 281 -43.06 74.79 108.89
C GLU A 281 -43.79 74.60 110.23
N ASN A 282 -44.10 73.36 110.60
CA ASN A 282 -44.67 73.02 111.91
C ASN A 282 -43.72 73.41 113.06
N LEU A 283 -42.41 73.15 112.93
CA LEU A 283 -41.42 73.57 113.94
C LEU A 283 -41.33 75.10 114.07
N MET A 284 -41.43 75.83 112.96
CA MET A 284 -41.47 77.29 112.96
C MET A 284 -42.75 77.84 113.59
N ALA A 285 -43.90 77.20 113.35
CA ALA A 285 -45.15 77.51 114.04
C ALA A 285 -45.04 77.30 115.56
N TRP A 286 -44.47 76.18 116.00
CA TRP A 286 -44.19 75.91 117.42
C TRP A 286 -43.23 76.93 118.05
N LYS A 287 -42.16 77.33 117.36
CA LYS A 287 -41.27 78.39 117.85
C LYS A 287 -41.98 79.75 117.96
N LYS A 288 -42.94 80.02 117.08
CA LYS A 288 -43.74 81.25 117.14
C LYS A 288 -44.67 81.25 118.36
N THR A 289 -45.41 80.16 118.60
CA THR A 289 -46.29 80.06 119.77
C THR A 289 -45.50 80.04 121.09
N GLU A 290 -44.33 79.40 121.13
CA GLU A 290 -43.39 79.48 122.27
C GLU A 290 -42.93 80.93 122.54
N ALA A 291 -42.65 81.70 121.49
CA ALA A 291 -42.24 83.10 121.61
C ALA A 291 -43.41 84.05 121.95
N GLU A 292 -44.64 83.71 121.59
CA GLU A 292 -45.87 84.42 122.01
C GLU A 292 -46.13 84.17 123.51
N LEU A 293 -46.14 82.91 123.95
CA LEU A 293 -46.23 82.53 125.37
C LEU A 293 -45.15 83.19 126.22
N ARG A 294 -43.88 83.24 125.76
CA ARG A 294 -42.81 83.98 126.48
C ARG A 294 -43.13 85.47 126.66
N ARG A 295 -43.74 86.13 125.68
CA ARG A 295 -44.16 87.55 125.80
C ARG A 295 -45.34 87.69 126.77
N GLU A 296 -46.30 86.77 126.73
CA GLU A 296 -47.41 86.74 127.69
C GLU A 296 -46.90 86.59 129.12
N PHE A 297 -45.98 85.65 129.39
CA PHE A 297 -45.34 85.53 130.70
C PHE A 297 -44.57 86.79 131.11
N GLN A 298 -43.81 87.43 130.21
CA GLN A 298 -43.11 88.69 130.51
C GLN A 298 -44.07 89.85 130.83
N THR A 299 -45.21 89.96 130.13
CA THR A 299 -46.22 90.99 130.41
C THR A 299 -46.97 90.73 131.72
N GLN A 300 -47.26 89.47 132.04
CA GLN A 300 -47.80 89.07 133.35
C GLN A 300 -46.80 89.36 134.48
N GLU A 301 -45.53 89.02 134.30
CA GLU A 301 -44.48 89.31 135.29
C GLU A 301 -44.32 90.81 135.52
N ALA A 302 -44.27 91.62 134.45
CA ALA A 302 -44.21 93.07 134.54
C ALA A 302 -45.44 93.68 135.25
N ALA A 303 -46.64 93.10 135.03
CA ALA A 303 -47.85 93.51 135.73
C ALA A 303 -47.76 93.19 137.24
N LEU A 304 -47.25 92.02 137.63
CA LEU A 304 -47.02 91.62 139.02
C LEU A 304 -45.93 92.45 139.70
N GLN A 305 -44.84 92.76 139.00
CA GLN A 305 -43.81 93.68 139.51
C GLN A 305 -44.39 95.09 139.75
N LYS A 306 -45.29 95.55 138.87
CA LYS A 306 -45.98 96.86 139.02
C LYS A 306 -46.98 96.87 140.20
N THR A 307 -47.70 95.78 140.47
CA THR A 307 -48.57 95.71 141.66
C THR A 307 -47.78 95.58 142.95
N LEU A 308 -46.68 94.82 142.97
CA LEU A 308 -45.71 94.81 144.08
C LEU A 308 -45.11 96.20 144.33
N GLY A 309 -44.78 96.95 143.28
CA GLY A 309 -44.32 98.34 143.39
C GLY A 309 -45.34 99.25 144.07
N LYS A 310 -46.63 99.14 143.68
CA LYS A 310 -47.72 99.87 144.33
C LYS A 310 -47.86 99.50 145.81
N LEU A 311 -47.87 98.21 146.14
CA LEU A 311 -47.99 97.73 147.52
C LEU A 311 -46.82 98.19 148.41
N ARG A 312 -45.60 98.26 147.86
CA ARG A 312 -44.44 98.84 148.56
C ARG A 312 -44.62 100.33 148.83
N ALA A 313 -45.10 101.11 147.86
CA ALA A 313 -45.37 102.54 148.05
C ALA A 313 -46.50 102.78 149.08
N GLU A 314 -47.57 101.97 149.03
CA GLU A 314 -48.67 102.00 150.00
C GLU A 314 -48.16 101.70 151.43
N LEU A 315 -47.29 100.69 151.58
CA LEU A 315 -46.65 100.36 152.85
C LEU A 315 -45.79 101.52 153.38
N THR A 316 -45.02 102.19 152.51
CA THR A 316 -44.21 103.36 152.90
C THR A 316 -45.11 104.51 153.37
N ARG A 317 -46.19 104.83 152.64
CA ARG A 317 -47.18 105.85 153.04
C ARG A 317 -47.78 105.54 154.42
N VAL A 318 -48.17 104.30 154.67
CA VAL A 318 -48.72 103.88 155.97
C VAL A 318 -47.67 103.96 157.10
N GLN A 319 -46.39 103.70 156.80
CA GLN A 319 -45.30 103.89 157.78
C GLN A 319 -45.05 105.37 158.09
N GLU A 320 -45.15 106.26 157.10
CA GLU A 320 -45.06 107.72 157.28
C GLU A 320 -46.26 108.24 158.10
N GLU A 321 -47.49 107.84 157.78
CA GLU A 321 -48.68 108.19 158.57
C GLU A 321 -48.59 107.69 160.03
N ALA A 322 -48.03 106.49 160.25
CA ALA A 322 -47.75 105.98 161.59
C ALA A 322 -46.64 106.76 162.31
N ARG A 323 -45.69 107.36 161.59
CA ARG A 323 -44.65 108.24 162.15
C ARG A 323 -45.26 109.59 162.55
N ASP A 324 -46.03 110.22 161.68
CA ASP A 324 -46.73 111.48 161.93
C ASP A 324 -47.66 111.38 163.15
N ASN A 325 -48.37 110.26 163.29
CA ASN A 325 -49.23 110.01 164.44
C ASN A 325 -48.43 109.84 165.74
N ARG A 326 -47.23 109.24 165.70
CA ARG A 326 -46.32 109.22 166.87
C ARG A 326 -45.80 110.62 167.20
N GLU A 327 -45.43 111.45 166.23
CA GLU A 327 -45.01 112.84 166.48
C GLU A 327 -46.13 113.70 167.08
N LYS A 328 -47.37 113.56 166.59
CA LYS A 328 -48.55 114.20 167.20
C LYS A 328 -48.74 113.75 168.65
N SER A 329 -48.59 112.45 168.93
CA SER A 329 -48.67 111.89 170.28
C SER A 329 -47.58 112.45 171.20
N HIS A 330 -46.33 112.55 170.74
CA HIS A 330 -45.24 113.19 171.50
C HIS A 330 -45.49 114.68 171.78
N LYS A 331 -46.09 115.43 170.84
CA LYS A 331 -46.46 116.84 171.07
C LYS A 331 -47.56 116.98 172.15
N LEU A 332 -48.54 116.07 172.17
CA LEU A 332 -49.54 116.01 173.24
C LEU A 332 -48.91 115.63 174.59
N GLN A 333 -47.98 114.67 174.62
CA GLN A 333 -47.23 114.30 175.83
C GLN A 333 -46.44 115.49 176.41
N ALA A 334 -45.77 116.28 175.55
CA ALA A 334 -45.04 117.47 175.98
C ALA A 334 -45.97 118.57 176.55
N SER A 335 -47.16 118.74 175.96
CA SER A 335 -48.19 119.64 176.50
C SER A 335 -48.70 119.19 177.87
N LEU A 336 -48.87 117.88 178.08
CA LEU A 336 -49.30 117.31 179.35
C LEU A 336 -48.26 117.56 180.45
N VAL A 337 -46.97 117.30 180.18
CA VAL A 337 -45.87 117.54 181.14
C VAL A 337 -45.75 119.03 181.51
N SER A 338 -46.02 119.94 180.56
CA SER A 338 -46.09 121.38 180.85
C SER A 338 -47.23 121.71 181.82
N ALA A 339 -48.42 121.14 181.63
CA ALA A 339 -49.55 121.31 182.53
C ALA A 339 -49.32 120.68 183.92
N GLU A 340 -48.65 119.53 183.99
CA GLU A 340 -48.22 118.93 185.25
C GLU A 340 -47.23 119.83 186.02
N SER A 341 -46.36 120.56 185.31
CA SER A 341 -45.42 121.49 185.94
C SER A 341 -46.12 122.71 186.57
N THR A 342 -47.16 123.26 185.93
CA THR A 342 -47.96 124.34 186.51
C THR A 342 -48.83 123.89 187.69
N VAL A 343 -49.30 122.63 187.69
CA VAL A 343 -49.97 122.04 188.86
C VAL A 343 -49.01 121.84 190.03
N LYS A 344 -47.75 121.48 189.78
CA LYS A 344 -46.70 121.39 190.83
C LYS A 344 -46.37 122.74 191.45
N GLU A 345 -46.28 123.81 190.66
CA GLU A 345 -45.99 125.16 191.21
C GLU A 345 -47.15 125.67 192.09
N LEU A 346 -48.40 125.32 191.77
CA LEU A 346 -49.56 125.62 192.62
C LEU A 346 -49.60 124.78 193.92
N HIS A 347 -49.11 123.54 193.90
CA HIS A 347 -48.92 122.75 195.13
C HIS A 347 -47.84 123.36 196.04
N LYS A 348 -46.74 123.81 195.45
CA LYS A 348 -45.63 124.43 196.19
C LYS A 348 -46.04 125.71 196.93
N GLN A 349 -46.93 126.51 196.34
CA GLN A 349 -47.53 127.69 197.01
C GLN A 349 -48.44 127.33 198.20
N LEU A 350 -48.91 126.08 198.29
CA LEU A 350 -49.73 125.58 199.40
C LEU A 350 -48.86 125.03 200.54
N ASP A 351 -47.77 124.32 200.21
CA ASP A 351 -46.84 123.73 201.20
C ASP A 351 -45.99 124.79 201.94
N GLU A 352 -45.68 125.93 201.31
CA GLU A 352 -44.93 127.02 201.95
C GLU A 352 -45.73 127.72 203.09
N VAL A 353 -47.05 127.52 203.16
CA VAL A 353 -47.89 127.99 204.28
C VAL A 353 -47.90 126.99 205.45
N THR A 354 -47.80 125.69 205.19
CA THR A 354 -47.84 124.64 206.22
C THR A 354 -46.45 124.31 206.80
N GLN A 355 -45.38 124.39 206.01
CA GLN A 355 -44.05 123.94 206.44
C GLN A 355 -43.26 124.94 207.32
N ASN A 356 -43.81 126.13 207.58
CA ASN A 356 -43.30 127.06 208.58
C ASN A 356 -43.54 126.61 210.05
N SER A 357 -44.13 125.43 210.27
CA SER A 357 -44.54 124.96 211.61
C SER A 357 -43.58 123.99 212.33
N GLU A 358 -42.77 123.15 211.65
CA GLU A 358 -42.34 121.89 212.30
C GLU A 358 -40.86 121.43 212.24
N ILE A 359 -39.97 121.90 211.34
CA ILE A 359 -38.60 121.34 211.28
C ILE A 359 -37.52 122.29 211.82
N ILE A 360 -37.60 122.48 213.14
CA ILE A 360 -36.42 122.44 214.00
C ILE A 360 -36.32 120.99 214.52
N ALA A 361 -35.56 120.11 213.83
CA ALA A 361 -35.36 118.71 214.24
C ALA A 361 -33.98 118.08 213.87
N ILE A 362 -33.92 116.91 213.19
CA ILE A 362 -32.92 115.83 213.49
C ILE A 362 -32.22 115.17 212.24
N ARG A 363 -31.05 114.50 212.42
CA ARG A 363 -30.11 113.88 211.41
C ARG A 363 -29.53 112.46 211.82
N GLN A 364 -29.08 111.57 210.86
CA GLN A 364 -27.81 110.70 210.81
C GLN A 364 -27.85 109.12 210.46
N LYS A 365 -26.89 108.54 209.60
CA LYS A 365 -26.11 107.17 209.64
C LYS A 365 -25.98 106.17 208.35
N GLU A 366 -24.90 105.30 208.12
CA GLU A 366 -24.58 104.34 206.91
C GLU A 366 -23.52 103.07 207.01
N GLY A 367 -23.41 102.02 206.04
CA GLY A 367 -22.21 101.07 205.64
C GLY A 367 -22.19 99.50 205.11
N GLU A 368 -21.35 99.05 204.07
CA GLU A 368 -20.47 97.81 203.61
C GLU A 368 -20.75 96.22 203.17
N THR A 369 -19.86 95.44 202.38
CA THR A 369 -19.97 94.00 201.69
C THR A 369 -18.72 93.16 201.04
N GLU A 370 -18.68 91.76 200.73
CA GLU A 370 -17.97 90.94 199.56
C GLU A 370 -17.80 89.30 199.43
N LEU A 371 -17.54 88.67 198.18
CA LEU A 371 -16.77 87.41 197.63
C LEU A 371 -17.22 85.86 197.27
N GLU A 372 -16.38 85.01 196.56
CA GLU A 372 -16.64 83.84 195.56
C GLU A 372 -15.78 82.46 195.57
N ALA A 373 -16.21 81.27 194.96
CA ALA A 373 -15.42 80.22 194.14
C ALA A 373 -15.82 78.66 194.03
N THR A 374 -15.41 77.94 192.93
CA THR A 374 -15.13 76.44 192.67
C THR A 374 -16.01 75.51 191.74
N ARG A 375 -15.57 74.24 191.46
CA ARG A 375 -15.39 73.56 190.12
C ARG A 375 -15.72 72.02 190.04
N ASP A 376 -15.94 71.49 188.81
CA ASP A 376 -16.02 70.08 188.31
C ASP A 376 -15.78 68.87 189.26
N ARG A 377 -16.81 68.03 189.47
CA ARG A 377 -16.77 66.54 189.47
C ARG A 377 -18.19 65.94 189.57
N VAL A 378 -18.34 64.68 189.13
CA VAL A 378 -19.52 63.77 189.33
C VAL A 378 -20.78 64.04 188.49
N GLN A 379 -21.28 62.97 187.85
CA GLN A 379 -22.68 62.46 187.72
C GLN A 379 -22.78 61.67 186.40
N GLN A 380 -22.36 60.40 186.38
CA GLN A 380 -23.21 59.19 186.51
C GLN A 380 -24.19 58.99 185.33
N GLN A 381 -24.24 57.86 184.62
CA GLN A 381 -24.38 56.45 185.06
C GLN A 381 -25.56 56.20 186.01
N ALA A 382 -26.78 56.15 185.44
CA ALA A 382 -27.96 55.39 185.87
C ALA A 382 -29.00 55.61 184.75
N THR A 383 -29.72 54.64 184.18
CA THR A 383 -30.06 53.25 184.54
C THR A 383 -30.14 52.41 183.24
N GLU A 384 -29.47 51.25 183.15
CA GLU A 384 -30.04 49.91 183.39
C GLU A 384 -31.16 49.50 182.40
N ILE A 385 -31.04 48.39 181.66
CA ILE A 385 -30.99 47.01 182.18
C ILE A 385 -32.31 46.59 182.88
N LEU A 386 -33.46 46.96 182.28
CA LEU A 386 -34.74 46.24 182.34
C LEU A 386 -35.45 46.56 181.00
N LEU A 387 -35.64 45.66 180.02
CA LEU A 387 -35.81 44.22 180.12
C LEU A 387 -35.39 43.49 178.81
N LYS A 388 -34.48 42.52 178.90
CA LYS A 388 -34.42 41.41 177.93
C LYS A 388 -35.38 40.32 178.40
N ALA A 389 -36.64 40.34 177.96
CA ALA A 389 -37.57 39.21 178.10
C ALA A 389 -38.83 39.37 177.23
N SER A 390 -38.74 39.13 175.91
CA SER A 390 -39.85 38.62 175.06
C SER A 390 -39.36 38.41 173.60
N GLN A 391 -38.42 37.49 173.43
CA GLN A 391 -38.25 36.75 172.18
C GLN A 391 -38.73 35.31 172.44
N ILE A 392 -39.03 34.55 171.37
CA ILE A 392 -39.62 33.19 171.37
C ILE A 392 -41.17 33.22 171.40
N GLY A 393 -41.78 33.45 170.23
CA GLY A 393 -43.23 33.33 170.04
C GLY A 393 -43.67 33.37 168.57
N SER A 394 -43.33 34.43 167.82
CA SER A 394 -43.85 34.66 166.46
C SER A 394 -43.02 34.07 165.30
N LEU A 395 -41.78 33.61 165.55
CA LEU A 395 -40.89 33.05 164.52
C LEU A 395 -41.36 31.70 163.93
N GLN A 396 -42.36 31.06 164.52
CA GLN A 396 -42.94 29.81 164.01
C GLN A 396 -43.99 30.04 162.89
N ALA A 397 -44.47 31.28 162.71
CA ALA A 397 -45.43 31.62 161.66
C ALA A 397 -44.78 31.91 160.29
N THR A 398 -43.52 32.34 160.26
CA THR A 398 -42.78 32.62 159.01
C THR A 398 -42.03 31.41 158.45
N GLN A 399 -41.78 30.38 159.26
CA GLN A 399 -41.16 29.13 158.77
C GLN A 399 -42.13 28.31 157.91
N MET A 400 -43.39 28.18 158.36
CA MET A 400 -44.45 27.44 157.65
C MET A 400 -44.79 27.99 156.26
N THR A 401 -44.63 29.30 156.03
CA THR A 401 -44.91 29.92 154.73
C THR A 401 -43.78 29.76 153.71
N HIS A 402 -42.53 29.59 154.16
CA HIS A 402 -41.41 29.32 153.25
C HIS A 402 -41.35 27.85 152.79
N GLU A 403 -41.84 26.88 153.58
CA GLU A 403 -41.92 25.47 153.17
C GLU A 403 -43.05 25.14 152.17
N ALA A 404 -44.00 26.06 151.93
CA ALA A 404 -45.00 25.89 150.87
C ALA A 404 -44.43 26.32 149.50
N ALA A 405 -43.88 27.54 149.42
CA ALA A 405 -43.38 28.14 148.18
C ALA A 405 -42.23 27.35 147.52
N ILE A 406 -41.43 26.62 148.30
CA ILE A 406 -40.33 25.78 147.76
C ILE A 406 -40.87 24.58 146.97
N ARG A 407 -41.97 23.95 147.43
CA ARG A 407 -42.57 22.78 146.74
C ARG A 407 -43.25 23.16 145.43
N ASP A 408 -43.88 24.33 145.37
CA ASP A 408 -44.50 24.83 144.14
C ASP A 408 -43.43 25.13 143.06
N LEU A 409 -42.30 25.74 143.45
CA LEU A 409 -41.17 26.00 142.54
C LEU A 409 -40.47 24.71 142.04
N GLU A 410 -40.43 23.65 142.85
CA GLU A 410 -39.90 22.35 142.43
C GLU A 410 -40.84 21.62 141.45
N SER A 411 -42.16 21.72 141.63
CA SER A 411 -43.14 21.16 140.69
C SER A 411 -43.07 21.83 139.31
N GLU A 412 -42.89 23.15 139.28
CA GLU A 412 -42.81 23.92 138.03
C GLU A 412 -41.46 23.72 137.31
N LYS A 413 -40.39 23.45 138.05
CA LYS A 413 -39.09 23.01 137.51
C LYS A 413 -39.18 21.69 136.76
N CYS A 414 -39.92 20.70 137.28
CA CYS A 414 -40.19 19.46 136.55
C CYS A 414 -41.04 19.71 135.29
N ARG A 415 -42.10 20.52 135.39
CA ARG A 415 -42.97 20.85 134.24
C ARG A 415 -42.24 21.55 133.09
N LEU A 416 -41.27 22.42 133.40
CA LEU A 416 -40.41 23.05 132.40
C LEU A 416 -39.40 22.06 131.79
N LYS A 417 -38.85 21.13 132.58
CA LYS A 417 -37.93 20.09 132.08
C LYS A 417 -38.59 19.18 131.04
N ASP A 418 -39.81 18.72 131.31
CA ASP A 418 -40.62 17.90 130.38
C ASP A 418 -41.07 18.66 129.12
N LYS A 419 -41.02 20.00 129.14
CA LYS A 419 -41.32 20.85 127.98
C LYS A 419 -40.09 21.09 127.11
N VAL A 420 -38.90 21.24 127.73
CA VAL A 420 -37.62 21.30 126.99
C VAL A 420 -37.36 19.97 126.29
N GLN A 421 -37.52 18.84 126.98
CA GLN A 421 -37.31 17.52 126.37
C GLN A 421 -38.20 17.29 125.13
N ARG A 422 -39.48 17.68 125.18
CA ARG A 422 -40.38 17.58 124.01
C ARG A 422 -39.97 18.48 122.85
N LEU A 423 -39.45 19.67 123.11
CA LEU A 423 -38.95 20.57 122.07
C LEU A 423 -37.64 20.04 121.45
N ASP A 424 -36.79 19.37 122.22
CA ASP A 424 -35.59 18.69 121.70
C ASP A 424 -35.98 17.46 120.85
N GLU A 425 -36.96 16.66 121.27
CA GLU A 425 -37.52 15.54 120.49
C GLU A 425 -38.17 16.01 119.18
N GLU A 426 -38.94 17.11 119.20
CA GLU A 426 -39.50 17.74 117.99
C GLU A 426 -38.40 18.30 117.07
N ARG A 427 -37.33 18.88 117.64
CA ARG A 427 -36.18 19.39 116.88
C ARG A 427 -35.41 18.27 116.19
N GLU A 428 -35.17 17.14 116.86
CA GLU A 428 -34.56 15.97 116.22
C GLU A 428 -35.47 15.37 115.14
N ALA A 429 -36.78 15.28 115.39
CA ALA A 429 -37.74 14.81 114.38
C ALA A 429 -37.75 15.68 113.11
N LEU A 430 -37.71 17.01 113.26
CA LEU A 430 -37.59 17.94 112.14
C LEU A 430 -36.24 17.85 111.42
N GLN A 431 -35.13 17.72 112.16
CA GLN A 431 -33.79 17.60 111.58
C GLN A 431 -33.64 16.29 110.79
N ASN A 432 -34.17 15.17 111.31
CA ASN A 432 -34.24 13.89 110.62
C ASN A 432 -35.12 13.95 109.36
N LYS A 433 -36.24 14.69 109.41
CA LYS A 433 -37.12 14.90 108.26
C LYS A 433 -36.46 15.78 107.17
N SER A 434 -35.62 16.74 107.55
CA SER A 434 -34.81 17.52 106.60
C SER A 434 -33.77 16.64 105.91
N HIS A 435 -33.01 15.84 106.66
CA HIS A 435 -32.01 14.92 106.10
C HIS A 435 -32.66 13.90 105.14
N ALA A 436 -33.80 13.31 105.52
CA ALA A 436 -34.53 12.36 104.68
C ALA A 436 -35.10 12.99 103.39
N LEU A 437 -35.36 14.30 103.36
CA LEU A 437 -35.75 15.03 102.16
C LEU A 437 -34.55 15.37 101.28
N GLU A 438 -33.44 15.83 101.86
CA GLU A 438 -32.19 16.08 101.15
C GLU A 438 -31.64 14.81 100.51
N ASP A 439 -31.66 13.67 101.21
CA ASP A 439 -31.19 12.41 100.66
C ASP A 439 -32.13 11.86 99.58
N ARG A 440 -33.44 12.14 99.65
CA ARG A 440 -34.36 11.90 98.53
C ARG A 440 -33.99 12.76 97.32
N GLN A 441 -33.73 14.05 97.51
CA GLN A 441 -33.36 14.97 96.44
C GLN A 441 -32.02 14.59 95.80
N LYS A 442 -30.99 14.27 96.60
CA LYS A 442 -29.70 13.75 96.12
C LYS A 442 -29.86 12.47 95.30
N ASN A 443 -30.61 11.49 95.81
CA ASN A 443 -30.88 10.25 95.06
C ASN A 443 -31.66 10.51 93.76
N GLN A 444 -32.58 11.48 93.74
CA GLN A 444 -33.33 11.85 92.55
C GLN A 444 -32.44 12.55 91.50
N ILE A 445 -31.52 13.42 91.93
CA ILE A 445 -30.51 14.04 91.07
C ILE A 445 -29.57 12.96 90.49
N VAL A 446 -29.02 12.07 91.31
CA VAL A 446 -28.13 10.98 90.86
C VAL A 446 -28.80 10.07 89.84
N ASN A 447 -30.10 9.78 90.00
CA ASN A 447 -30.87 8.99 89.04
C ASN A 447 -31.10 9.74 87.72
N LEU A 448 -31.38 11.05 87.76
CA LEU A 448 -31.51 11.88 86.55
C LEU A 448 -30.16 12.04 85.81
N GLU A 449 -29.06 12.24 86.55
CA GLU A 449 -27.71 12.26 85.98
C GLU A 449 -27.31 10.92 85.36
N LYS A 450 -27.77 9.81 85.94
CA LYS A 450 -27.56 8.47 85.39
C LYS A 450 -28.35 8.29 84.09
N ALA A 451 -29.64 8.62 84.08
CA ALA A 451 -30.48 8.54 82.88
C ALA A 451 -29.93 9.42 81.74
N LEU A 452 -29.54 10.67 82.04
CA LEU A 452 -28.93 11.59 81.08
C LEU A 452 -27.61 11.06 80.52
N ARG A 453 -26.80 10.36 81.33
CA ARG A 453 -25.57 9.69 80.86
C ARG A 453 -25.87 8.48 79.96
N GLU A 454 -26.89 7.69 80.29
CA GLU A 454 -27.32 6.55 79.48
C GLU A 454 -27.90 6.99 78.13
N GLU A 455 -28.73 8.04 78.13
CA GLU A 455 -29.31 8.65 76.93
C GLU A 455 -28.26 9.33 76.04
N LYS A 456 -27.30 10.06 76.64
CA LYS A 456 -26.13 10.56 75.92
C LYS A 456 -25.33 9.41 75.29
N GLN A 457 -25.14 8.31 76.00
CA GLN A 457 -24.41 7.15 75.49
C GLN A 457 -25.17 6.40 74.38
N SER A 458 -26.51 6.37 74.39
CA SER A 458 -27.29 5.85 73.25
C SER A 458 -27.16 6.75 72.04
N TYR A 459 -27.25 8.08 72.19
CA TYR A 459 -27.04 9.00 71.06
C TYR A 459 -25.62 8.95 70.49
N GLU A 460 -24.59 8.82 71.33
CA GLU A 460 -23.21 8.62 70.88
C GLU A 460 -23.05 7.31 70.07
N LYS A 461 -23.70 6.22 70.52
CA LYS A 461 -23.72 4.94 69.78
C LYS A 461 -24.51 5.03 68.47
N GLU A 462 -25.65 5.71 68.45
CA GLU A 462 -26.44 5.92 67.23
C GLU A 462 -25.69 6.76 66.21
N MET A 463 -25.04 7.84 66.64
CA MET A 463 -24.18 8.66 65.78
C MET A 463 -22.96 7.88 65.26
N MET A 464 -22.36 7.01 66.07
CA MET A 464 -21.30 6.11 65.64
C MET A 464 -21.81 5.08 64.61
N ASN A 465 -22.96 4.46 64.86
CA ASN A 465 -23.58 3.50 63.94
C ASN A 465 -23.99 4.14 62.61
N MET A 466 -24.52 5.37 62.63
CA MET A 466 -24.85 6.11 61.41
C MET A 466 -23.59 6.47 60.61
N ARG A 467 -22.50 6.90 61.28
CA ARG A 467 -21.20 7.13 60.61
C ARG A 467 -20.65 5.84 60.00
N ALA A 468 -20.65 4.73 60.74
CA ALA A 468 -20.21 3.43 60.25
C ALA A 468 -21.00 3.01 59.00
N LYS A 469 -22.33 3.14 59.01
CA LYS A 469 -23.17 2.87 57.82
C LYS A 469 -22.83 3.77 56.64
N TYR A 470 -22.65 5.08 56.86
CA TYR A 470 -22.24 5.99 55.78
C TYR A 470 -20.84 5.66 55.23
N GLU A 471 -19.91 5.20 56.07
CA GLU A 471 -18.59 4.73 55.65
C GLU A 471 -18.67 3.41 54.87
N GLU A 472 -19.50 2.46 55.30
CA GLU A 472 -19.79 1.20 54.60
C GLU A 472 -20.47 1.45 53.24
N ASP A 473 -21.51 2.28 53.19
CA ASP A 473 -22.21 2.67 51.95
C ASP A 473 -21.26 3.40 50.99
N ALA A 474 -20.43 4.32 51.50
CA ALA A 474 -19.43 5.01 50.69
C ALA A 474 -18.31 4.08 50.19
N ALA A 475 -17.92 3.07 50.98
CA ALA A 475 -16.96 2.05 50.58
C ALA A 475 -17.55 1.14 49.50
N HIS A 476 -18.78 0.65 49.68
CA HIS A 476 -19.51 -0.16 48.70
C HIS A 476 -19.77 0.61 47.39
N PHE A 477 -20.09 1.90 47.47
CA PHE A 477 -20.24 2.75 46.28
C PHE A 477 -18.90 2.96 45.54
N LYS A 478 -17.80 3.20 46.26
CA LYS A 478 -16.45 3.26 45.66
C LYS A 478 -16.04 1.93 45.03
N GLU A 479 -16.31 0.81 45.71
CA GLU A 479 -15.97 -0.52 45.20
C GLU A 479 -16.79 -0.87 43.95
N SER A 480 -18.10 -0.61 43.94
CA SER A 480 -18.94 -0.83 42.77
C SER A 480 -18.55 0.06 41.57
N GLN A 481 -18.17 1.33 41.79
CA GLN A 481 -17.56 2.15 40.75
C GLN A 481 -16.22 1.57 40.26
N SER A 482 -15.35 1.14 41.17
CA SER A 482 -14.05 0.56 40.82
C SER A 482 -14.22 -0.71 39.98
N ARG A 483 -15.13 -1.61 40.36
CA ARG A 483 -15.46 -2.83 39.60
C ARG A 483 -16.04 -2.49 38.22
N ALA A 484 -16.93 -1.50 38.12
CA ALA A 484 -17.50 -1.05 36.84
C ALA A 484 -16.42 -0.47 35.90
N LEU A 485 -15.51 0.35 36.42
CA LEU A 485 -14.36 0.87 35.67
C LEU A 485 -13.40 -0.25 35.24
N GLU A 486 -13.15 -1.22 36.11
CA GLU A 486 -12.29 -2.37 35.80
C GLU A 486 -12.94 -3.28 34.73
N GLU A 487 -14.26 -3.49 34.77
CA GLU A 487 -14.99 -4.18 33.72
C GLU A 487 -14.93 -3.46 32.38
N ILE A 488 -15.13 -2.13 32.36
CA ILE A 488 -15.02 -1.33 31.13
C ILE A 488 -13.59 -1.39 30.59
N SER A 489 -12.58 -1.32 31.46
CA SER A 489 -11.16 -1.48 31.10
C SER A 489 -10.87 -2.86 30.51
N LYS A 490 -11.38 -3.94 31.13
CA LYS A 490 -11.26 -5.32 30.63
C LYS A 490 -11.96 -5.50 29.29
N LYS A 491 -13.19 -4.98 29.13
CA LYS A 491 -13.95 -4.99 27.87
C LYS A 491 -13.19 -4.24 26.77
N HIS A 492 -12.70 -3.03 27.05
CA HIS A 492 -11.92 -2.23 26.10
C HIS A 492 -10.63 -2.96 25.67
N ARG A 493 -9.88 -3.52 26.64
CA ARG A 493 -8.68 -4.32 26.37
C ARG A 493 -8.98 -5.53 25.49
N ALA A 494 -10.03 -6.29 25.80
CA ALA A 494 -10.44 -7.43 24.99
C ALA A 494 -10.87 -7.03 23.56
N THR A 495 -11.54 -5.88 23.39
CA THR A 495 -11.84 -5.34 22.05
C THR A 495 -10.59 -4.86 21.29
N LEU A 496 -9.59 -4.34 22.01
CA LEU A 496 -8.32 -3.91 21.42
C LEU A 496 -7.50 -5.13 20.96
N GLU A 497 -7.37 -6.14 21.82
CA GLU A 497 -6.68 -7.41 21.53
C GLU A 497 -7.37 -8.17 20.39
N SER A 498 -8.71 -8.18 20.36
CA SER A 498 -9.49 -8.77 19.28
C SER A 498 -9.25 -8.05 17.95
N THR A 499 -9.35 -6.71 17.92
CA THR A 499 -9.15 -5.93 16.69
C THR A 499 -7.70 -5.98 16.19
N GLN A 500 -6.71 -6.00 17.10
CA GLN A 500 -5.31 -6.25 16.76
C GLN A 500 -5.12 -7.66 16.18
N SER A 501 -5.70 -8.69 16.79
CA SER A 501 -5.62 -10.07 16.28
C SER A 501 -6.28 -10.23 14.91
N THR A 502 -7.42 -9.58 14.65
CA THR A 502 -8.04 -9.59 13.32
C THR A 502 -7.19 -8.85 12.28
N ALA A 503 -6.68 -7.67 12.62
CA ALA A 503 -5.81 -6.90 11.71
C ALA A 503 -4.50 -7.63 11.40
N GLU A 504 -3.92 -8.33 12.39
CA GLU A 504 -2.72 -9.14 12.18
C GLU A 504 -2.99 -10.39 11.33
N LYS A 505 -4.13 -11.06 11.52
CA LYS A 505 -4.58 -12.15 10.64
C LYS A 505 -4.81 -11.67 9.21
N GLU A 506 -5.42 -10.50 9.01
CA GLU A 506 -5.59 -9.94 7.67
C GLU A 506 -4.27 -9.52 7.03
N LYS A 507 -3.37 -8.88 7.77
CA LYS A 507 -2.00 -8.58 7.32
C LYS A 507 -1.29 -9.86 6.85
N ASN A 508 -1.33 -10.91 7.66
CA ASN A 508 -0.68 -12.19 7.33
C ASN A 508 -1.36 -12.89 6.15
N ARG A 509 -2.69 -12.81 6.00
CA ARG A 509 -3.42 -13.30 4.82
C ARG A 509 -2.99 -12.57 3.56
N LEU A 510 -2.96 -11.24 3.59
CA LEU A 510 -2.56 -10.42 2.44
C LEU A 510 -1.09 -10.65 2.04
N LEU A 511 -0.20 -10.84 3.02
CA LEU A 511 1.19 -11.23 2.75
C LEU A 511 1.26 -12.59 2.04
N ALA A 512 0.56 -13.61 2.55
CA ALA A 512 0.51 -14.94 1.92
C ALA A 512 -0.12 -14.91 0.52
N GLU A 513 -1.15 -14.10 0.29
CA GLU A 513 -1.75 -13.90 -1.04
C GLU A 513 -0.81 -13.19 -2.02
N MET A 514 0.02 -12.26 -1.54
CA MET A 514 1.07 -11.63 -2.36
C MET A 514 2.21 -12.60 -2.67
N GLU A 515 2.69 -13.35 -1.68
CA GLU A 515 3.70 -14.40 -1.87
C GLU A 515 3.22 -15.46 -2.86
N GLN A 516 1.96 -15.90 -2.77
CA GLN A 516 1.35 -16.82 -3.72
C GLN A 516 1.31 -16.25 -5.15
N LYS A 517 0.96 -14.97 -5.32
CA LYS A 517 0.95 -14.31 -6.64
C LYS A 517 2.36 -14.19 -7.22
N PHE A 518 3.34 -13.79 -6.42
CA PHE A 518 4.74 -13.74 -6.86
C PHE A 518 5.25 -15.13 -7.26
N GLU A 519 4.90 -16.18 -6.52
CA GLU A 519 5.27 -17.55 -6.86
C GLU A 519 4.57 -18.04 -8.15
N GLN A 520 3.30 -17.68 -8.37
CA GLN A 520 2.59 -17.96 -9.63
C GLN A 520 3.22 -17.23 -10.83
N GLU A 521 3.53 -15.94 -10.71
CA GLU A 521 4.21 -15.18 -11.76
C GLU A 521 5.63 -15.73 -12.03
N ARG A 522 6.36 -16.12 -10.98
CA ARG A 522 7.68 -16.76 -11.09
C ARG A 522 7.60 -18.09 -11.84
N GLN A 523 6.60 -18.93 -11.55
CA GLN A 523 6.38 -20.20 -12.23
C GLN A 523 6.00 -19.97 -13.70
N ALA A 524 5.05 -19.08 -14.00
CA ALA A 524 4.65 -18.75 -15.38
C ALA A 524 5.81 -18.18 -16.23
N LEU A 525 6.69 -17.36 -15.63
CA LEU A 525 7.89 -16.85 -16.30
C LEU A 525 8.93 -17.96 -16.55
N GLU A 526 9.11 -18.90 -15.61
CA GLU A 526 10.02 -20.03 -15.80
C GLU A 526 9.48 -21.01 -16.85
N GLU A 527 8.16 -21.23 -16.91
CA GLU A 527 7.48 -22.00 -17.98
C GLU A 527 7.67 -21.34 -19.35
N GLN A 528 7.42 -20.03 -19.48
CA GLN A 528 7.67 -19.29 -20.73
C GLN A 528 9.14 -19.40 -21.17
N LYS A 529 10.07 -19.22 -20.23
CA LYS A 529 11.52 -19.34 -20.46
C LYS A 529 11.91 -20.75 -20.91
N ASN A 530 11.28 -21.79 -20.37
CA ASN A 530 11.53 -23.17 -20.80
C ASN A 530 10.94 -23.43 -22.20
N CYS A 531 9.72 -23.00 -22.47
CA CYS A 531 9.12 -23.13 -23.81
C CYS A 531 9.92 -22.38 -24.89
N LEU A 532 10.42 -21.17 -24.61
CA LEU A 532 11.33 -20.44 -25.51
C LEU A 532 12.67 -21.16 -25.70
N ARG A 533 13.19 -21.83 -24.66
CA ARG A 533 14.43 -22.61 -24.74
C ARG A 533 14.23 -23.86 -25.61
N GLU A 534 13.12 -24.58 -25.45
CA GLU A 534 12.73 -25.70 -26.30
C GLU A 534 12.54 -25.29 -27.77
N GLN A 535 11.92 -24.14 -28.04
CA GLN A 535 11.80 -23.58 -29.39
C GLN A 535 13.17 -23.25 -30.00
N LEU A 536 14.09 -22.65 -29.22
CA LEU A 536 15.46 -22.37 -29.67
C LEU A 536 16.23 -23.65 -29.98
N ASP A 537 16.13 -24.68 -29.13
CA ASP A 537 16.84 -25.94 -29.34
C ASP A 537 16.23 -26.74 -30.50
N SER A 538 14.90 -26.68 -30.72
CA SER A 538 14.25 -27.21 -31.92
C SER A 538 14.75 -26.53 -33.20
N ILE A 539 14.78 -25.19 -33.25
CA ILE A 539 15.29 -24.42 -34.39
C ILE A 539 16.77 -24.72 -34.64
N ARG A 540 17.58 -24.87 -33.58
CA ARG A 540 18.98 -25.28 -33.70
C ARG A 540 19.13 -26.67 -34.31
N GLN A 541 18.29 -27.63 -33.91
CA GLN A 541 18.31 -28.98 -34.43
C GLN A 541 17.82 -29.04 -35.89
N GLU A 542 16.79 -28.27 -36.25
CA GLU A 542 16.38 -28.07 -37.65
C GLU A 542 17.48 -27.44 -38.51
N LEU A 543 18.19 -26.43 -37.99
CA LEU A 543 19.30 -25.80 -38.72
C LEU A 543 20.49 -26.74 -38.85
N SER A 544 20.82 -27.51 -37.81
CA SER A 544 21.88 -28.53 -37.85
C SER A 544 21.58 -29.60 -38.88
N THR A 545 20.37 -30.16 -38.87
CA THR A 545 19.96 -31.19 -39.85
C THR A 545 19.89 -30.65 -41.27
N LYS A 546 19.43 -29.40 -41.49
CA LYS A 546 19.51 -28.72 -42.79
C LYS A 546 20.95 -28.49 -43.25
N LEU A 547 21.86 -28.12 -42.34
CA LEU A 547 23.30 -27.96 -42.62
C LEU A 547 23.93 -29.31 -42.98
N GLU A 548 23.61 -30.39 -42.26
CA GLU A 548 24.10 -31.74 -42.53
C GLU A 548 23.59 -32.26 -43.88
N MET A 549 22.30 -32.07 -44.21
CA MET A 549 21.77 -32.39 -45.54
C MET A 549 22.48 -31.59 -46.64
N ALA A 550 22.70 -30.28 -46.44
CA ALA A 550 23.42 -29.46 -47.41
C ALA A 550 24.89 -29.90 -47.57
N ASN A 551 25.58 -30.28 -46.49
CA ASN A 551 26.94 -30.79 -46.54
C ASN A 551 27.02 -32.16 -47.24
N CYS A 552 26.04 -33.05 -47.02
CA CYS A 552 25.91 -34.30 -47.76
C CYS A 552 25.70 -34.06 -49.26
N GLU A 553 24.84 -33.10 -49.62
CA GLU A 553 24.59 -32.74 -51.03
C GLU A 553 25.81 -32.08 -51.67
N VAL A 554 26.53 -31.20 -50.98
CA VAL A 554 27.81 -30.64 -51.43
C VAL A 554 28.84 -31.75 -51.63
N SER A 555 28.94 -32.72 -50.72
CA SER A 555 29.84 -33.87 -50.85
C SER A 555 29.47 -34.73 -52.07
N ARG A 556 28.18 -34.98 -52.29
CA ARG A 556 27.66 -35.71 -53.45
C ARG A 556 27.96 -34.99 -54.77
N LEU A 557 27.81 -33.67 -54.81
CA LEU A 557 28.13 -32.84 -55.97
C LEU A 557 29.65 -32.79 -56.23
N GLN A 558 30.48 -32.69 -55.18
CA GLN A 558 31.94 -32.80 -55.30
C GLN A 558 32.37 -34.16 -55.85
N GLU A 559 31.72 -35.25 -55.41
CA GLU A 559 31.97 -36.59 -55.91
C GLU A 559 31.60 -36.73 -57.40
N MET A 560 30.43 -36.22 -57.81
CA MET A 560 30.05 -36.15 -59.23
C MET A 560 31.00 -35.30 -60.08
N VAL A 561 31.48 -34.16 -59.55
CA VAL A 561 32.46 -33.32 -60.24
C VAL A 561 33.78 -34.08 -60.41
N ARG A 562 34.27 -34.75 -59.37
CA ARG A 562 35.49 -35.58 -59.40
C ARG A 562 35.36 -36.74 -60.39
N GLU A 563 34.21 -37.39 -60.47
CA GLU A 563 33.92 -38.42 -61.47
C GLU A 563 33.89 -37.83 -62.90
N GLY A 564 33.29 -36.66 -63.06
CA GLY A 564 33.32 -35.90 -64.31
C GLY A 564 34.74 -35.50 -64.74
N GLU A 565 35.57 -35.03 -63.79
CA GLU A 565 36.99 -34.69 -64.01
C GLU A 565 37.82 -35.94 -64.37
N GLN A 566 37.57 -37.09 -63.75
CA GLN A 566 38.21 -38.36 -64.13
C GLN A 566 37.74 -38.83 -65.51
N GLY A 567 36.46 -38.70 -65.84
CA GLY A 567 35.92 -38.99 -67.16
C GLY A 567 36.51 -38.11 -68.24
N LEU A 568 36.61 -36.79 -67.98
CA LEU A 568 37.26 -35.81 -68.84
C LEU A 568 38.77 -36.07 -68.95
N GLY A 569 39.44 -36.46 -67.87
CA GLY A 569 40.87 -36.83 -67.89
C GLY A 569 41.13 -38.10 -68.71
N SER A 570 40.26 -39.10 -68.61
CA SER A 570 40.30 -40.31 -69.44
C SER A 570 40.04 -40.00 -70.92
N ALA A 571 39.04 -39.16 -71.21
CA ALA A 571 38.76 -38.69 -72.57
C ALA A 571 39.91 -37.85 -73.14
N ALA A 572 40.51 -36.96 -72.34
CA ALA A 572 41.69 -36.19 -72.71
C ALA A 572 42.90 -37.10 -72.97
N GLY A 573 43.13 -38.12 -72.16
CA GLY A 573 44.16 -39.14 -72.39
C GLY A 573 43.92 -39.94 -73.68
N GLN A 574 42.67 -40.31 -73.97
CA GLN A 574 42.30 -40.93 -75.25
C GLN A 574 42.54 -39.99 -76.43
N ILE A 575 42.14 -38.71 -76.33
CA ILE A 575 42.40 -37.68 -77.34
C ILE A 575 43.91 -37.51 -77.55
N SER A 576 44.72 -37.42 -76.49
CA SER A 576 46.18 -37.35 -76.61
C SER A 576 46.78 -38.58 -77.27
N SER A 577 46.28 -39.79 -76.96
CA SER A 577 46.74 -41.03 -77.63
C SER A 577 46.37 -41.08 -79.11
N LEU A 578 45.21 -40.52 -79.48
CA LEU A 578 44.77 -40.38 -80.87
C LEU A 578 45.57 -39.29 -81.61
N GLN A 579 45.93 -38.20 -80.95
CA GLN A 579 46.84 -37.18 -81.48
C GLN A 579 48.24 -37.74 -81.70
N GLU A 580 48.82 -38.47 -80.73
CA GLU A 580 50.09 -39.16 -80.93
C GLU A 580 50.04 -40.18 -82.08
N ALA A 581 48.93 -40.91 -82.25
CA ALA A 581 48.75 -41.82 -83.37
C ALA A 581 48.62 -41.07 -84.71
N GLN A 582 47.93 -39.92 -84.71
CA GLN A 582 47.82 -39.03 -85.87
C GLN A 582 49.19 -38.46 -86.27
N ASP A 583 49.98 -37.98 -85.30
CA ASP A 583 51.31 -37.43 -85.53
C ASP A 583 52.27 -38.50 -86.07
N LYS A 584 52.26 -39.72 -85.50
CA LYS A 584 53.03 -40.86 -86.04
C LYS A 584 52.61 -41.22 -87.47
N LEU A 585 51.31 -41.21 -87.79
CA LEU A 585 50.82 -41.43 -89.15
C LEU A 585 51.22 -40.29 -90.11
N LEU A 586 51.34 -39.04 -89.63
CA LEU A 586 51.86 -37.93 -90.41
C LEU A 586 53.37 -38.06 -90.66
N GLU A 587 54.16 -38.46 -89.66
CA GLU A 587 55.59 -38.77 -89.83
C GLU A 587 55.80 -39.92 -90.83
N GLU A 588 55.02 -41.00 -90.74
CA GLU A 588 55.06 -42.11 -91.70
C GLU A 588 54.64 -41.67 -93.12
N LEU A 589 53.64 -40.80 -93.23
CA LEU A 589 53.20 -40.22 -94.51
C LEU A 589 54.29 -39.33 -95.13
N ASP A 590 54.97 -38.51 -94.34
CA ASP A 590 56.05 -37.67 -94.84
C ASP A 590 57.34 -38.48 -95.11
N ALA A 591 57.61 -39.54 -94.36
CA ALA A 591 58.68 -40.50 -94.65
C ALA A 591 58.40 -41.36 -95.89
N THR A 592 57.14 -41.69 -96.19
CA THR A 592 56.77 -42.35 -97.46
C THR A 592 56.81 -41.36 -98.63
N ARG A 593 56.37 -40.11 -98.45
CA ARG A 593 56.56 -39.04 -99.45
C ARG A 593 58.04 -38.73 -99.72
N ALA A 594 58.90 -38.74 -98.69
CA ALA A 594 60.34 -38.58 -98.85
C ALA A 594 60.93 -39.73 -99.66
N ARG A 595 60.66 -40.99 -99.29
CA ARG A 595 61.06 -42.18 -100.06
C ARG A 595 60.55 -42.16 -101.50
N LEU A 596 59.33 -41.66 -101.75
CA LEU A 596 58.77 -41.51 -103.10
C LEU A 596 59.52 -40.44 -103.91
N ARG A 597 59.94 -39.32 -103.29
CA ARG A 597 60.81 -38.34 -103.94
C ARG A 597 62.19 -38.92 -104.23
N GLU A 598 62.78 -39.67 -103.29
CA GLU A 598 64.06 -40.35 -103.50
C GLU A 598 63.99 -41.36 -104.65
N THR A 599 62.97 -42.22 -104.71
CA THR A 599 62.81 -43.18 -105.82
C THR A 599 62.52 -42.48 -107.14
N SER A 600 61.74 -41.39 -107.15
CA SER A 600 61.53 -40.57 -108.35
C SER A 600 62.82 -39.91 -108.84
N ASN A 601 63.64 -39.37 -107.93
CA ASN A 601 64.94 -38.78 -108.25
C ASN A 601 65.91 -39.84 -108.77
N LEU A 602 65.94 -41.03 -108.15
CA LEU A 602 66.74 -42.16 -108.59
C LEU A 602 66.32 -42.65 -109.98
N LEU A 603 65.01 -42.70 -110.25
CA LEU A 603 64.47 -43.10 -111.55
C LEU A 603 64.79 -42.05 -112.64
N THR A 604 64.76 -40.76 -112.29
CA THR A 604 65.21 -39.67 -113.18
C THR A 604 66.72 -39.74 -113.44
N ALA A 605 67.53 -40.06 -112.43
CA ALA A 605 68.97 -40.27 -112.58
C ALA A 605 69.29 -41.48 -113.48
N LEU A 606 68.60 -42.61 -113.26
CA LEU A 606 68.71 -43.81 -114.10
C LEU A 606 68.23 -43.55 -115.54
N GLN A 607 67.21 -42.73 -115.75
CA GLN A 607 66.83 -42.27 -117.09
C GLN A 607 67.96 -41.45 -117.73
N GLY A 608 68.60 -40.53 -116.99
CA GLY A 608 69.76 -39.78 -117.46
C GLY A 608 70.98 -40.65 -117.79
N GLU A 609 71.27 -41.66 -116.97
CA GLU A 609 72.31 -42.66 -117.25
C GLU A 609 71.97 -43.51 -118.48
N MET A 610 70.71 -43.91 -118.66
CA MET A 610 70.28 -44.68 -119.82
C MET A 610 70.33 -43.85 -121.11
N GLU A 611 69.93 -42.57 -121.08
CA GLU A 611 70.01 -41.67 -122.24
C GLU A 611 71.48 -41.33 -122.58
N THR A 612 72.36 -41.18 -121.59
CA THR A 612 73.80 -40.97 -121.84
C THR A 612 74.51 -42.23 -122.32
N GLN A 613 74.16 -43.43 -121.82
CA GLN A 613 74.61 -44.70 -122.39
C GLN A 613 74.18 -44.85 -123.85
N LYS A 614 72.93 -44.52 -124.15
CA LYS A 614 72.37 -44.52 -125.51
C LYS A 614 73.11 -43.55 -126.43
N GLN A 615 73.35 -42.31 -125.99
CA GLN A 615 74.18 -41.33 -126.73
C GLN A 615 75.62 -41.82 -126.92
N GLN A 616 76.24 -42.47 -125.92
CA GLN A 616 77.58 -43.06 -126.06
C GLN A 616 77.61 -44.22 -127.05
N HIS A 617 76.57 -45.07 -127.08
CA HIS A 617 76.43 -46.13 -128.07
C HIS A 617 76.21 -45.57 -129.48
N GLU A 618 75.41 -44.52 -129.62
CA GLU A 618 75.16 -43.83 -130.89
C GLU A 618 76.41 -43.11 -131.40
N ALA A 619 77.16 -42.43 -130.53
CA ALA A 619 78.46 -41.85 -130.83
C ALA A 619 79.52 -42.91 -131.21
N LYS A 620 79.54 -44.07 -130.53
CA LYS A 620 80.40 -45.21 -130.93
C LYS A 620 80.02 -45.75 -132.30
N LEU A 621 78.72 -45.90 -132.60
CA LEU A 621 78.23 -46.32 -133.92
C LEU A 621 78.64 -45.33 -135.03
N ILE A 622 78.55 -44.03 -134.77
CA ILE A 622 79.02 -42.97 -135.68
C ILE A 622 80.53 -43.08 -135.87
N SER A 623 81.32 -43.15 -134.79
CA SER A 623 82.77 -43.32 -134.84
C SER A 623 83.19 -44.56 -135.63
N THR A 624 82.53 -45.72 -135.45
CA THR A 624 82.83 -46.92 -136.22
C THR A 624 82.45 -46.78 -137.70
N ARG A 625 81.37 -46.06 -138.02
CA ARG A 625 81.02 -45.72 -139.42
C ARG A 625 82.02 -44.76 -140.04
N GLU A 626 82.54 -43.79 -139.29
CA GLU A 626 83.56 -42.86 -139.77
C GLU A 626 84.91 -43.56 -139.97
N GLU A 627 85.29 -44.49 -139.10
CA GLU A 627 86.46 -45.35 -139.30
C GLU A 627 86.32 -46.29 -140.51
N GLU A 628 85.16 -46.92 -140.72
CA GLU A 628 84.91 -47.72 -141.92
C GLU A 628 84.90 -46.85 -143.18
N LYS A 629 84.29 -45.66 -143.13
CA LYS A 629 84.33 -44.70 -144.23
C LYS A 629 85.77 -44.27 -144.54
N LEU A 630 86.56 -43.91 -143.53
CA LEU A 630 87.98 -43.57 -143.71
C LEU A 630 88.81 -44.73 -144.29
N LYS A 631 88.49 -45.99 -143.94
CA LYS A 631 89.10 -47.17 -144.58
C LYS A 631 88.70 -47.29 -146.05
N MET A 632 87.42 -47.07 -146.39
CA MET A 632 86.96 -47.08 -147.78
C MET A 632 87.56 -45.92 -148.60
N ASP A 633 87.55 -44.70 -148.06
CA ASP A 633 88.12 -43.51 -148.69
C ASP A 633 89.64 -43.68 -148.90
N LYS A 634 90.36 -44.32 -147.95
CA LYS A 634 91.78 -44.67 -148.11
C LYS A 634 92.01 -45.74 -149.17
N MET A 635 91.18 -46.79 -149.24
CA MET A 635 91.24 -47.78 -150.33
C MET A 635 90.94 -47.15 -151.70
N ALA A 636 89.99 -46.20 -151.77
CA ALA A 636 89.70 -45.44 -152.97
C ALA A 636 90.90 -44.58 -153.38
N LEU A 637 91.54 -43.87 -152.45
CA LEU A 637 92.73 -43.07 -152.73
C LEU A 637 93.93 -43.92 -153.18
N GLU A 638 94.13 -45.11 -152.60
CA GLU A 638 95.16 -46.07 -153.04
C GLU A 638 94.88 -46.66 -154.43
N LEU A 639 93.61 -46.74 -154.85
CA LEU A 639 93.21 -47.08 -156.22
C LEU A 639 93.42 -45.91 -157.19
N GLU A 640 93.06 -44.68 -156.82
CA GLU A 640 93.26 -43.47 -157.64
C GLU A 640 94.75 -43.13 -157.83
N LEU A 641 95.59 -43.31 -156.81
CA LEU A 641 97.04 -43.12 -156.93
C LEU A 641 97.66 -44.10 -157.94
N LYS A 642 97.27 -45.38 -157.91
CA LYS A 642 97.69 -46.38 -158.91
C LYS A 642 97.20 -46.07 -160.33
N TRP A 643 96.02 -45.46 -160.45
CA TRP A 643 95.45 -45.01 -161.73
C TRP A 643 96.10 -43.73 -162.29
N THR A 644 96.60 -42.85 -161.42
CA THR A 644 97.22 -41.58 -161.84
C THR A 644 98.71 -41.72 -162.16
N GLU A 645 99.42 -42.66 -161.53
CA GLU A 645 100.78 -43.05 -161.94
C GLU A 645 100.82 -43.65 -163.35
N THR A 646 99.75 -44.28 -163.83
CA THR A 646 99.68 -44.87 -165.19
C THR A 646 99.42 -43.87 -166.32
N LEU A 647 99.09 -42.60 -166.02
CA LEU A 647 98.59 -41.63 -167.03
C LEU A 647 99.49 -40.41 -167.28
N SER A 648 100.60 -40.24 -166.56
CA SER A 648 101.37 -38.97 -166.55
C SER A 648 102.75 -39.01 -167.27
N ILE A 649 103.05 -40.03 -168.10
CA ILE A 649 104.33 -40.14 -168.84
C ILE A 649 104.10 -40.30 -170.35
N VAL A 650 103.37 -39.37 -170.96
CA VAL A 650 103.32 -39.21 -172.43
C VAL A 650 103.37 -37.71 -172.76
N VAL A 651 104.21 -37.32 -173.74
CA VAL A 651 104.38 -35.95 -174.32
C VAL A 651 105.43 -35.02 -173.63
N LEU A 652 106.74 -35.24 -173.87
CA LEU A 652 107.67 -34.32 -174.61
C LEU A 652 109.19 -34.58 -174.42
N HIS A 653 109.74 -35.66 -175.01
CA HIS A 653 110.82 -35.57 -176.02
C HIS A 653 111.13 -36.93 -176.69
N SER A 654 111.49 -36.84 -177.97
CA SER A 654 112.05 -37.83 -178.91
C SER A 654 113.25 -38.65 -178.37
N PRO A 655 113.69 -39.77 -179.00
CA PRO A 655 112.96 -40.86 -179.67
C PRO A 655 113.43 -42.29 -179.25
N MET A 656 112.66 -43.32 -179.64
CA MET A 656 113.06 -44.75 -179.78
C MET A 656 113.18 -45.64 -178.51
N ALA A 657 112.42 -46.75 -178.54
CA ALA A 657 112.64 -48.06 -177.89
C ALA A 657 112.52 -48.25 -176.35
N LEU A 658 112.21 -49.51 -175.98
CA LEU A 658 112.24 -50.15 -174.64
C LEU A 658 111.09 -49.73 -173.69
N LEU A 659 110.58 -50.54 -172.73
CA LEU A 659 110.49 -52.01 -172.54
C LEU A 659 109.50 -52.27 -171.37
N LEU A 660 108.89 -53.47 -171.34
CA LEU A 660 108.28 -54.14 -170.16
C LEU A 660 106.94 -53.62 -169.56
N ASN A 661 105.96 -54.54 -169.63
CA ASN A 661 104.72 -54.71 -168.85
C ASN A 661 103.69 -53.57 -168.81
#